data_AF-A0AAW0YQY0-F1
#
_entry.id   AF-A0AAW0YQY0-F1
#
_cell.length_a   1.000
_cell.length_b   1.000
_cell.length_c   1.000
_cell.angle_alpha   90.00
_cell.angle_beta   90.00
_cell.angle_gamma   90.00
#
_symmetry.space_group_name_H-M   'P 1'
#
loop_
_entity.id
_entity.type
_entity.pdbx_description
1 polymer ?
#
loop_
_entity_poly.entity_id
_entity_poly.type
_entity_poly.pdbx_seq_one_letter_code
_entity_poly.pdbx_strand_id
1 'polypeptide(L)'
;MSELFKDIPEFTNIGESVTARTETLATFRELGPPDLCHVIKSSGSKTAQRDIGSYHYCSGVEASSSASLAAYMNSLQFSVEESPAWFGKGNGWRVREGTYCCFNAFSRVDMRVDVKIPGGVEAYVVDLRGDRHVASPELWQETYLSALLRAIRYADDASYRLAGYRKLDPITTPEAEIRFLKAAEAQFFKGWQLGSDPEIQVATIVTNHLTSAIIKYFSDSFRLDRAANLFERMMAKEPEVAALLAKSYIGMNEEIKAVKIMYSALEHNPQSYPILHAQCDLLLSKNKPEWAQQVAQQAVNSAPSEFVTWAKLTETYIELGQYDQALLTLNSCPMFTFNERDLHRMPTPVKTHLPVKKFIADSNILDEESARDNEADVALLRLPAPGLRGTFAKAYSLLTLLVSKIGWDELLKTRSVVFVMEEEYRLHKTTASVDLNGDVGDNSSTQGIRASSTVGEGSVPNTAVSDIPTIRISTESNRTGPSSAGMNGHGRNPSQEVKQMEAVLEKPETAQQINEEPGSPMALKGDEGETVSAFSNKRLCERWLDNLFLVLYEDLRVYTIWRAEISHFKTQHMSYRKTGTEWEILGELANRLHHKEEAKDAFQRCLDAKFSAKALIKLLEMYANEGDLQRTLNAAIRLTTYHHRWYMDAAYPSMIAHYLYKLGLIHGHAKIQYTLLSMNLPVGIFEIMQGYMKYAATFNVEGSEF
;
A
#
# COMPACT_ATOMS: atom_id res chain seq x y z
N MET A 1 41.42 2.16 8.06
CA MET A 1 41.17 1.97 6.62
C MET A 1 40.02 0.99 6.52
N SER A 2 38.84 1.49 6.19
CA SER A 2 37.67 0.66 6.13
C SER A 2 37.69 -0.21 4.88
N GLU A 3 37.41 -1.50 5.07
CA GLU A 3 37.03 -2.41 3.99
C GLU A 3 35.63 -2.10 3.44
N LEU A 4 34.90 -1.21 4.13
CA LEU A 4 33.52 -0.84 3.85
C LEU A 4 33.43 0.48 3.07
N PHE A 5 32.34 0.65 2.32
CA PHE A 5 32.04 1.92 1.63
C PHE A 5 31.73 3.02 2.66
N LYS A 6 32.19 4.25 2.39
CA LYS A 6 32.02 5.38 3.32
C LYS A 6 30.59 5.92 3.41
N ASP A 7 29.82 5.81 2.33
CA ASP A 7 28.51 6.46 2.17
C ASP A 7 27.45 5.57 1.49
N ILE A 8 27.78 4.31 1.22
CA ILE A 8 26.87 3.33 0.61
C ILE A 8 26.53 2.25 1.64
N PRO A 9 25.24 1.89 1.81
CA PRO A 9 24.85 0.77 2.66
C PRO A 9 25.33 -0.53 2.04
N GLU A 10 25.80 -1.47 2.86
CA GLU A 10 26.21 -2.76 2.35
C GLU A 10 26.09 -3.89 3.37
N PHE A 11 25.88 -5.09 2.81
CA PHE A 11 25.74 -6.34 3.54
C PHE A 11 26.87 -7.27 3.11
N THR A 12 27.68 -7.74 4.06
CA THR A 12 28.85 -8.57 3.76
C THR A 12 28.43 -10.02 3.50
N ASN A 13 28.72 -10.50 2.30
CA ASN A 13 28.59 -11.89 1.88
C ASN A 13 29.41 -12.15 0.59
N ILE A 14 30.19 -13.22 0.54
CA ILE A 14 30.99 -13.59 -0.64
C ILE A 14 30.14 -14.47 -1.56
N GLY A 15 29.53 -13.86 -2.58
CA GLY A 15 28.90 -14.56 -3.71
C GLY A 15 27.53 -15.19 -3.44
N GLU A 16 27.13 -15.42 -2.18
CA GLU A 16 25.86 -16.12 -1.88
C GLU A 16 24.62 -15.28 -2.25
N SER A 17 24.73 -13.95 -2.31
CA SER A 17 23.59 -13.08 -2.65
C SER A 17 23.09 -13.27 -4.08
N VAL A 18 24.00 -13.51 -5.03
CA VAL A 18 23.64 -13.77 -6.44
C VAL A 18 23.02 -15.17 -6.58
N THR A 19 23.53 -16.15 -5.84
CA THR A 19 22.94 -17.50 -5.78
C THR A 19 21.53 -17.46 -5.19
N ALA A 20 21.35 -16.82 -4.03
CA ALA A 20 20.05 -16.66 -3.39
C ALA A 20 19.04 -15.92 -4.27
N ARG A 21 19.49 -14.89 -5.03
CA ARG A 21 18.65 -14.24 -6.04
C ARG A 21 18.23 -15.23 -7.13
N THR A 22 19.14 -16.07 -7.61
CA THR A 22 18.84 -17.07 -8.65
C THR A 22 17.79 -18.09 -8.17
N GLU A 23 17.93 -18.59 -6.94
CA GLU A 23 16.98 -19.54 -6.33
C GLU A 23 15.57 -18.95 -6.14
N THR A 24 15.46 -17.63 -6.03
CA THR A 24 14.19 -16.93 -5.83
C THR A 24 13.53 -16.43 -7.11
N LEU A 25 14.22 -16.48 -8.27
CA LEU A 25 13.71 -15.93 -9.55
C LEU A 25 12.31 -16.43 -9.92
N ALA A 26 12.07 -17.74 -9.77
CA ALA A 26 10.79 -18.35 -10.13
C ALA A 26 9.62 -17.88 -9.26
N THR A 27 9.89 -17.27 -8.10
CA THR A 27 8.87 -16.79 -7.17
C THR A 27 8.31 -15.42 -7.56
N PHE A 28 9.04 -14.62 -8.35
CA PHE A 28 8.64 -13.26 -8.69
C PHE A 28 7.46 -13.23 -9.67
N ARG A 29 6.43 -12.44 -9.37
CA ARG A 29 5.14 -12.42 -10.08
C ARG A 29 4.78 -11.09 -10.73
N GLU A 30 5.33 -9.98 -10.26
CA GLU A 30 5.00 -8.63 -10.71
C GLU A 30 6.22 -7.98 -11.39
N LEU A 31 6.49 -6.71 -11.06
CA LEU A 31 7.63 -5.97 -11.60
C LEU A 31 8.98 -6.50 -11.11
N GLY A 32 9.02 -7.43 -10.14
CA GLY A 32 10.24 -8.00 -9.59
C GLY A 32 10.83 -7.24 -8.40
N PRO A 33 11.90 -7.80 -7.79
CA PRO A 33 12.56 -7.20 -6.64
C PRO A 33 13.37 -5.97 -7.03
N PRO A 34 13.89 -5.21 -6.05
CA PRO A 34 14.92 -4.22 -6.31
C PRO A 34 16.11 -4.79 -7.09
N ASP A 35 16.88 -3.92 -7.74
CA ASP A 35 18.09 -4.36 -8.42
C ASP A 35 19.16 -4.68 -7.38
N LEU A 36 19.95 -5.72 -7.65
CA LEU A 36 21.01 -6.20 -6.75
C LEU A 36 22.37 -5.84 -7.34
N CYS A 37 23.20 -5.16 -6.56
CA CYS A 37 24.59 -4.94 -6.91
C CYS A 37 25.46 -5.72 -5.92
N HIS A 38 26.17 -6.74 -6.41
CA HIS A 38 27.20 -7.46 -5.65
C HIS A 38 28.58 -6.97 -6.10
N VAL A 39 29.48 -6.76 -5.15
CA VAL A 39 30.84 -6.29 -5.40
C VAL A 39 31.85 -7.10 -4.60
N ILE A 40 33.02 -7.30 -5.19
CA ILE A 40 34.20 -7.87 -4.53
C ILE A 40 35.26 -6.78 -4.46
N LYS A 41 35.61 -6.44 -3.22
CA LYS A 41 36.67 -5.50 -2.89
C LYS A 41 37.94 -6.29 -2.55
N SER A 42 39.09 -5.77 -2.96
CA SER A 42 40.39 -6.40 -2.73
C SER A 42 41.39 -5.45 -2.07
N SER A 43 42.26 -5.97 -1.21
CA SER A 43 43.42 -5.26 -0.64
C SER A 43 44.66 -6.16 -0.66
N GLY A 44 45.84 -5.55 -0.70
CA GLY A 44 47.14 -6.24 -0.70
C GLY A 44 47.76 -6.42 -2.08
N SER A 45 48.93 -7.07 -2.12
CA SER A 45 49.66 -7.37 -3.36
C SER A 45 49.05 -8.59 -4.07
N LYS A 46 49.39 -8.79 -5.35
CA LYS A 46 48.94 -9.96 -6.14
C LYS A 46 49.24 -11.32 -5.49
N THR A 47 50.24 -11.40 -4.60
CA THR A 47 50.66 -12.63 -3.92
C THR A 47 50.04 -12.81 -2.54
N ALA A 48 49.42 -11.78 -1.96
CA ALA A 48 48.82 -11.80 -0.62
C ALA A 48 47.50 -11.00 -0.63
N GLN A 49 46.63 -11.33 -1.58
CA GLN A 49 45.37 -10.64 -1.82
C GLN A 49 44.31 -11.07 -0.79
N ARG A 50 43.63 -10.09 -0.21
CA ARG A 50 42.45 -10.29 0.63
C ARG A 50 41.24 -9.76 -0.09
N ASP A 51 40.22 -10.61 -0.23
CA ASP A 51 38.96 -10.28 -0.91
C ASP A 51 37.79 -10.30 0.08
N ILE A 52 36.89 -9.33 -0.07
CA ILE A 52 35.63 -9.23 0.67
C ILE A 52 34.51 -8.97 -0.33
N GLY A 53 33.48 -9.81 -0.25
CA GLY A 53 32.23 -9.64 -0.99
C GLY A 53 31.22 -8.87 -0.16
N SER A 54 30.54 -7.92 -0.78
CA SER A 54 29.37 -7.26 -0.21
C SER A 54 28.33 -6.99 -1.28
N TYR A 55 27.09 -6.71 -0.88
CA TYR A 55 26.04 -6.33 -1.79
C TYR A 55 25.16 -5.22 -1.23
N HIS A 56 24.45 -4.55 -2.12
CA HIS A 56 23.42 -3.57 -1.79
C HIS A 56 22.29 -3.60 -2.80
N TYR A 57 21.12 -3.11 -2.37
CA TYR A 57 19.95 -2.98 -3.23
C TYR A 57 19.89 -1.58 -3.81
N CYS A 58 19.47 -1.47 -5.07
CA CYS A 58 19.28 -0.17 -5.69
C CYS A 58 18.09 -0.11 -6.64
N SER A 59 17.60 1.11 -6.88
CA SER A 59 16.65 1.44 -7.94
C SER A 59 17.02 2.79 -8.56
N GLY A 60 16.56 3.04 -9.78
CA GLY A 60 16.84 4.26 -10.53
C GLY A 60 18.21 4.30 -11.19
N VAL A 61 18.99 3.22 -11.13
CA VAL A 61 20.18 3.08 -11.99
C VAL A 61 19.70 2.81 -13.42
N GLU A 62 20.35 3.44 -14.40
CA GLU A 62 19.98 3.27 -15.80
C GLU A 62 20.37 1.88 -16.34
N ALA A 63 19.41 0.95 -16.37
CA ALA A 63 19.57 -0.41 -16.90
C ALA A 63 19.31 -0.51 -18.41
N SER A 64 19.86 0.42 -19.20
CA SER A 64 19.68 0.47 -20.67
C SER A 64 20.78 -0.25 -21.46
N SER A 65 21.95 -0.49 -20.85
CA SER A 65 23.08 -1.16 -21.48
C SER A 65 24.05 -1.74 -20.44
N SER A 66 24.95 -2.61 -20.89
CA SER A 66 26.05 -3.08 -20.06
C SER A 66 27.01 -1.95 -19.66
N ALA A 67 27.20 -0.95 -20.53
CA ALA A 67 28.06 0.20 -20.28
C ALA A 67 27.53 1.10 -19.16
N SER A 68 26.22 1.37 -19.11
CA SER A 68 25.62 2.19 -18.05
C SER A 68 25.69 1.51 -16.69
N LEU A 69 25.43 0.19 -16.63
CA LEU A 69 25.59 -0.60 -15.41
C LEU A 69 27.06 -0.72 -14.96
N ALA A 70 27.99 -0.87 -15.90
CA ALA A 70 29.41 -0.83 -15.61
C ALA A 70 29.88 0.54 -15.10
N ALA A 71 29.35 1.64 -15.65
CA ALA A 71 29.62 2.98 -15.15
C ALA A 71 29.14 3.16 -13.71
N TYR A 72 27.95 2.65 -13.37
CA TYR A 72 27.47 2.63 -11.99
C TYR A 72 28.43 1.86 -11.07
N MET A 73 28.83 0.64 -11.42
CA MET A 73 29.77 -0.16 -10.62
C MET A 73 31.14 0.53 -10.47
N ASN A 74 31.66 1.15 -11.53
CA ASN A 74 32.90 1.92 -11.48
C ASN A 74 32.78 3.12 -10.53
N SER A 75 31.61 3.77 -10.47
CA SER A 75 31.39 4.91 -9.56
C SER A 75 31.51 4.53 -8.08
N LEU A 76 31.30 3.26 -7.73
CA LEU A 76 31.43 2.77 -6.35
C LEU A 76 32.87 2.88 -5.84
N GLN A 77 33.87 2.97 -6.73
CA GLN A 77 35.26 3.20 -6.34
C GLN A 77 35.44 4.53 -5.60
N PHE A 78 34.63 5.55 -5.90
CA PHE A 78 34.67 6.85 -5.21
C PHE A 78 34.11 6.79 -3.78
N SER A 79 33.39 5.71 -3.45
CA SER A 79 32.85 5.43 -2.12
C SER A 79 33.80 4.58 -1.27
N VAL A 80 34.95 4.16 -1.79
CA VAL A 80 36.00 3.51 -0.98
C VAL A 80 36.84 4.58 -0.29
N GLU A 81 37.20 4.37 0.98
CA GLU A 81 38.08 5.30 1.71
C GLU A 81 39.48 5.36 1.07
N GLU A 82 39.94 6.57 0.73
CA GLU A 82 41.29 6.78 0.23
C GLU A 82 42.33 6.77 1.35
N SER A 83 43.50 6.23 1.07
CA SER A 83 44.64 6.22 2.00
C SER A 83 45.35 7.59 1.97
N PRO A 84 45.63 8.24 3.12
CA PRO A 84 46.48 9.42 3.15
C PRO A 84 47.89 9.05 2.68
N ALA A 85 48.24 9.46 1.45
CA ALA A 85 49.44 9.02 0.73
C ALA A 85 50.75 9.69 1.20
N TRP A 86 50.98 9.82 2.52
CA TRP A 86 52.20 10.46 3.01
C TRP A 86 53.41 9.50 3.03
N PHE A 87 53.22 8.18 3.15
CA PHE A 87 54.32 7.21 3.09
C PHE A 87 53.92 5.88 2.41
N GLY A 88 54.17 5.77 1.10
CA GLY A 88 54.16 4.50 0.35
C GLY A 88 52.95 4.24 -0.56
N LYS A 89 53.13 3.37 -1.57
CA LYS A 89 52.05 2.86 -2.44
C LYS A 89 51.01 2.16 -1.57
N GLY A 90 49.84 2.76 -1.39
CA GLY A 90 48.84 2.33 -0.41
C GLY A 90 48.30 0.92 -0.67
N ASN A 91 48.30 0.09 0.37
CA ASN A 91 47.54 -1.17 0.47
C ASN A 91 46.04 -0.91 0.69
N GLY A 92 45.48 0.11 0.04
CA GLY A 92 44.07 0.47 0.16
C GLY A 92 43.16 -0.59 -0.45
N TRP A 93 41.90 -0.61 0.01
CA TRP A 93 40.86 -1.41 -0.64
C TRP A 93 40.49 -0.80 -1.99
N ARG A 94 40.08 -1.63 -2.93
CA ARG A 94 39.54 -1.22 -4.24
C ARG A 94 38.49 -2.20 -4.72
N VAL A 95 37.49 -1.70 -5.44
CA VAL A 95 36.51 -2.54 -6.13
C VAL A 95 37.24 -3.24 -7.28
N ARG A 96 37.23 -4.57 -7.26
CA ARG A 96 37.94 -5.40 -8.25
C ARG A 96 36.97 -5.95 -9.30
N GLU A 97 35.83 -6.46 -8.85
CA GLU A 97 34.81 -7.03 -9.71
C GLU A 97 33.43 -6.90 -9.05
N GLY A 98 32.38 -7.11 -9.83
CA GLY A 98 31.01 -7.10 -9.33
C GLY A 98 30.02 -7.63 -10.35
N THR A 99 28.83 -7.94 -9.86
CA THR A 99 27.69 -8.41 -10.65
C THR A 99 26.48 -7.53 -10.34
N TYR A 100 25.93 -6.90 -11.38
CA TYR A 100 24.67 -6.17 -11.29
C TYR A 100 23.53 -7.02 -11.84
N CYS A 101 22.43 -7.16 -11.08
CA CYS A 101 21.26 -7.95 -11.47
C CYS A 101 20.01 -7.07 -11.53
N CYS A 102 19.30 -7.10 -12.66
CA CYS A 102 18.10 -6.33 -12.91
C CYS A 102 17.01 -7.23 -13.51
N PHE A 103 15.87 -7.36 -12.83
CA PHE A 103 14.81 -8.25 -13.30
C PHE A 103 14.05 -7.63 -14.49
N ASN A 104 13.86 -8.40 -15.56
CA ASN A 104 12.97 -8.08 -16.67
C ASN A 104 11.62 -8.75 -16.42
N ALA A 105 10.59 -7.94 -16.17
CA ALA A 105 9.26 -8.44 -15.85
C ALA A 105 8.45 -8.90 -17.08
N PHE A 106 8.79 -8.43 -18.29
CA PHE A 106 8.13 -8.86 -19.52
C PHE A 106 8.52 -10.29 -19.90
N SER A 107 9.82 -10.51 -20.10
CA SER A 107 10.35 -11.83 -20.49
C SER A 107 10.61 -12.75 -19.30
N ARG A 108 10.45 -12.25 -18.06
CA ARG A 108 10.69 -12.98 -16.79
C ARG A 108 12.08 -13.62 -16.74
N VAL A 109 13.09 -12.81 -17.04
CA VAL A 109 14.52 -13.16 -16.96
C VAL A 109 15.27 -12.13 -16.12
N ASP A 110 16.41 -12.51 -15.57
CA ASP A 110 17.27 -11.63 -14.77
C ASP A 110 18.46 -11.17 -15.62
N MET A 111 18.49 -9.89 -15.99
CA MET A 111 19.61 -9.29 -16.72
C MET A 111 20.80 -9.13 -15.77
N ARG A 112 21.94 -9.69 -16.14
CA ARG A 112 23.17 -9.65 -15.35
C ARG A 112 24.32 -9.04 -16.12
N VAL A 113 25.07 -8.19 -15.43
CA VAL A 113 26.31 -7.59 -15.93
C VAL A 113 27.43 -7.87 -14.96
N ASP A 114 28.37 -8.71 -15.37
CA ASP A 114 29.60 -8.98 -14.64
C ASP A 114 30.67 -7.99 -15.11
N VAL A 115 31.27 -7.27 -14.16
CA VAL A 115 32.29 -6.26 -14.42
C VAL A 115 33.57 -6.60 -13.68
N LYS A 116 34.69 -6.50 -14.38
CA LYS A 116 36.05 -6.58 -13.84
C LYS A 116 36.71 -5.22 -14.04
N ILE A 117 37.34 -4.70 -13.00
CA ILE A 117 37.97 -3.37 -12.99
C ILE A 117 39.50 -3.56 -12.97
N PRO A 118 40.27 -2.96 -13.91
CA PRO A 118 39.89 -1.90 -14.85
C PRO A 118 39.37 -2.37 -16.23
N GLY A 119 39.08 -3.66 -16.44
CA GLY A 119 38.57 -4.13 -17.73
C GLY A 119 37.89 -5.49 -17.70
N GLY A 120 36.86 -5.63 -18.55
CA GLY A 120 36.02 -6.81 -18.69
C GLY A 120 34.57 -6.49 -18.30
N VAL A 121 33.67 -6.57 -19.28
CA VAL A 121 32.22 -6.43 -19.06
C VAL A 121 31.55 -7.55 -19.84
N GLU A 122 30.81 -8.40 -19.14
CA GLU A 122 30.05 -9.50 -19.72
C GLU A 122 28.58 -9.32 -19.35
N ALA A 123 27.70 -9.32 -20.35
CA ALA A 123 26.26 -9.21 -20.15
C ALA A 123 25.56 -10.46 -20.64
N TYR A 124 24.66 -10.98 -19.82
CA TYR A 124 23.86 -12.17 -20.08
C TYR A 124 22.53 -12.07 -19.34
N VAL A 125 21.57 -12.91 -19.71
CA VAL A 125 20.35 -13.07 -18.93
C VAL A 125 20.32 -14.45 -18.29
N VAL A 126 19.69 -14.54 -17.12
CA VAL A 126 19.45 -15.79 -16.41
C VAL A 126 17.94 -16.04 -16.42
N ASP A 127 17.52 -17.18 -16.94
CA ASP A 127 16.10 -17.56 -16.93
C ASP A 127 15.65 -18.09 -15.56
N LEU A 128 14.36 -18.43 -15.44
CA LEU A 128 13.78 -18.92 -14.19
C LEU A 128 14.35 -20.28 -13.73
N ARG A 129 15.07 -21.00 -14.60
CA ARG A 129 15.75 -22.27 -14.28
C ARG A 129 17.19 -22.06 -13.83
N GLY A 130 17.72 -20.84 -13.99
CA GLY A 130 19.12 -20.51 -13.72
C GLY A 130 20.03 -20.63 -14.94
N ASP A 131 19.49 -20.91 -16.12
CA ASP A 131 20.28 -21.08 -17.34
C ASP A 131 20.66 -19.71 -17.93
N ARG A 132 21.89 -19.61 -18.45
CA ARG A 132 22.44 -18.38 -19.04
C ARG A 132 22.12 -18.29 -20.52
N HIS A 133 21.66 -17.12 -20.96
CA HIS A 133 21.37 -16.81 -22.36
C HIS A 133 21.95 -15.46 -22.78
N VAL A 134 21.99 -15.22 -24.09
CA VAL A 134 22.50 -13.97 -24.67
C VAL A 134 21.58 -12.80 -24.33
N ALA A 135 22.15 -11.68 -23.89
CA ALA A 135 21.43 -10.44 -23.66
C ALA A 135 21.13 -9.70 -24.97
N SER A 136 19.96 -9.96 -25.58
CA SER A 136 19.54 -9.32 -26.83
C SER A 136 19.13 -7.84 -26.63
N PRO A 137 19.12 -7.02 -27.69
CA PRO A 137 18.67 -5.62 -27.62
C PRO A 137 17.22 -5.47 -27.12
N GLU A 138 16.34 -6.40 -27.48
CA GLU A 138 14.93 -6.41 -27.05
C GLU A 138 14.84 -6.64 -25.54
N LEU A 139 15.63 -7.59 -25.01
CA LEU A 139 15.69 -7.86 -23.57
C LEU A 139 16.23 -6.65 -22.80
N TRP A 140 17.23 -5.93 -23.34
CA TRP A 140 17.72 -4.69 -22.74
C TRP A 140 16.64 -3.60 -22.65
N GLN A 141 15.84 -3.44 -23.71
CA GLN A 141 14.75 -2.46 -23.71
C GLN A 141 13.67 -2.81 -22.68
N GLU A 142 13.30 -4.08 -22.57
CA GLU A 142 12.36 -4.57 -21.57
C GLU A 142 12.90 -4.46 -20.13
N THR A 143 14.18 -4.77 -19.92
CA THR A 143 14.87 -4.59 -18.63
C THR A 143 14.89 -3.13 -18.22
N TYR A 144 15.27 -2.23 -19.14
CA TYR A 144 15.28 -0.79 -18.90
C TYR A 144 13.91 -0.29 -18.44
N LEU A 145 12.85 -0.67 -19.15
CA LEU A 145 11.49 -0.27 -18.79
C LEU A 145 11.08 -0.89 -17.45
N SER A 146 11.37 -2.18 -17.21
CA SER A 146 11.08 -2.85 -15.93
C SER A 146 11.72 -2.13 -14.74
N ALA A 147 12.99 -1.72 -14.86
CA ALA A 147 13.71 -0.98 -13.83
C ALA A 147 13.08 0.38 -13.52
N LEU A 148 12.70 1.13 -14.56
CA LEU A 148 12.01 2.42 -14.41
C LEU A 148 10.63 2.25 -13.76
N LEU A 149 9.85 1.26 -14.21
CA LEU A 149 8.53 1.00 -13.65
C LEU A 149 8.59 0.64 -12.16
N ARG A 150 9.55 -0.20 -11.76
CA ARG A 150 9.81 -0.49 -10.34
C ARG A 150 10.16 0.78 -9.56
N ALA A 151 11.08 1.60 -10.07
CA ALA A 151 11.50 2.83 -9.41
C ALA A 151 10.36 3.84 -9.25
N ILE A 152 9.46 3.91 -10.23
CA ILE A 152 8.31 4.83 -10.23
C ILE A 152 7.17 4.33 -9.34
N ARG A 153 6.74 3.07 -9.51
CA ARG A 153 5.59 2.49 -8.78
C ARG A 153 5.89 2.30 -7.30
N TYR A 154 7.11 1.90 -6.97
CA TYR A 154 7.49 1.54 -5.60
C TYR A 154 8.36 2.61 -4.91
N ALA A 155 8.34 3.85 -5.42
CA ALA A 155 9.05 5.00 -4.82
C ALA A 155 8.65 5.19 -3.34
N ASP A 156 7.36 5.11 -3.04
CA ASP A 156 6.80 5.36 -1.70
C ASP A 156 6.11 4.11 -1.08
N ASP A 157 6.20 2.94 -1.72
CA ASP A 157 5.58 1.70 -1.24
C ASP A 157 6.24 1.26 0.09
N ALA A 158 5.41 1.07 1.12
CA ALA A 158 5.86 0.67 2.46
C ALA A 158 6.51 -0.72 2.48
N SER A 159 6.08 -1.63 1.60
CA SER A 159 6.68 -2.97 1.44
C SER A 159 8.11 -2.92 0.88
N TYR A 160 8.51 -1.80 0.26
CA TYR A 160 9.85 -1.56 -0.26
C TYR A 160 10.73 -0.73 0.69
N ARG A 161 10.39 -0.62 1.98
CA ARG A 161 11.27 0.00 3.00
C ARG A 161 12.30 -1.00 3.55
N LEU A 162 13.13 -1.51 2.64
CA LEU A 162 14.22 -2.44 2.98
C LEU A 162 15.39 -1.68 3.61
N ALA A 163 16.04 -2.29 4.61
CA ALA A 163 17.28 -1.76 5.16
C ALA A 163 18.34 -1.63 4.05
N GLY A 164 19.01 -0.47 4.00
CA GLY A 164 20.10 -0.25 3.05
C GLY A 164 19.68 -0.20 1.58
N TYR A 165 18.40 0.06 1.28
CA TYR A 165 17.94 0.18 -0.11
C TYR A 165 18.15 1.59 -0.66
N ARG A 166 19.02 1.69 -1.66
CA ARG A 166 19.38 2.95 -2.29
C ARG A 166 18.42 3.29 -3.43
N LYS A 167 17.65 4.38 -3.31
CA LYS A 167 16.78 4.87 -4.39
C LYS A 167 17.42 6.08 -5.05
N LEU A 168 17.67 6.00 -6.35
CA LEU A 168 18.23 7.08 -7.18
C LEU A 168 17.16 7.64 -8.09
N ASP A 169 17.36 8.86 -8.58
CA ASP A 169 16.49 9.45 -9.60
C ASP A 169 16.51 8.59 -10.87
N PRO A 170 15.39 7.96 -11.26
CA PRO A 170 15.36 7.06 -12.40
C PRO A 170 15.43 7.79 -13.74
N ILE A 171 15.02 9.06 -13.79
CA ILE A 171 14.99 9.90 -14.98
C ILE A 171 15.51 11.28 -14.58
N THR A 172 16.71 11.64 -15.04
CA THR A 172 17.43 12.86 -14.62
C THR A 172 17.51 13.94 -15.70
N THR A 173 17.17 13.61 -16.95
CA THR A 173 17.21 14.55 -18.08
C THR A 173 15.95 14.45 -18.95
N PRO A 174 15.58 15.53 -19.66
CA PRO A 174 14.47 15.51 -20.62
C PRO A 174 14.68 14.46 -21.74
N GLU A 175 15.91 14.22 -22.17
CA GLU A 175 16.23 13.21 -23.18
C GLU A 175 15.94 11.79 -22.66
N ALA A 176 16.20 11.54 -21.37
CA ALA A 176 15.87 10.28 -20.72
C ALA A 176 14.35 10.10 -20.57
N GLU A 177 13.60 11.17 -20.30
CA GLU A 177 12.13 11.13 -20.27
C GLU A 177 11.53 10.80 -21.65
N ILE A 178 12.08 11.39 -22.72
CA ILE A 178 11.70 11.04 -24.09
C ILE A 178 12.03 9.57 -24.40
N ARG A 179 13.19 9.07 -23.94
CA ARG A 179 13.57 7.65 -24.09
C ARG A 179 12.62 6.73 -23.33
N PHE A 180 12.22 7.09 -22.12
CA PHE A 180 11.22 6.37 -21.34
C PHE A 180 9.90 6.27 -22.11
N LEU A 181 9.36 7.39 -22.62
CA LEU A 181 8.13 7.40 -23.40
C LEU A 181 8.23 6.56 -24.68
N LYS A 182 9.37 6.60 -25.38
CA LYS A 182 9.60 5.76 -26.57
C LYS A 182 9.65 4.26 -26.22
N ALA A 183 10.32 3.90 -25.12
CA ALA A 183 10.38 2.51 -24.66
C ALA A 183 8.99 2.01 -24.23
N ALA A 184 8.24 2.85 -23.51
CA ALA A 184 6.87 2.59 -23.10
C ALA A 184 5.94 2.40 -24.31
N GLU A 185 6.04 3.26 -25.32
CA GLU A 185 5.27 3.15 -26.57
C GLU A 185 5.52 1.83 -27.29
N ALA A 186 6.79 1.41 -27.39
CA ALA A 186 7.17 0.18 -28.06
C ALA A 186 6.70 -1.09 -27.32
N GLN A 187 6.62 -1.05 -25.99
CA GLN A 187 6.16 -2.19 -25.16
C GLN A 187 4.69 -2.06 -24.71
N PHE A 188 3.98 -1.03 -25.16
CA PHE A 188 2.65 -0.66 -24.65
C PHE A 188 1.66 -1.83 -24.65
N PHE A 189 1.55 -2.52 -25.79
CA PHE A 189 0.62 -3.64 -25.98
C PHE A 189 1.04 -4.93 -25.26
N LYS A 190 2.24 -4.98 -24.68
CA LYS A 190 2.66 -6.06 -23.77
C LYS A 190 2.53 -5.66 -22.30
N GLY A 191 2.07 -4.44 -21.98
CA GLY A 191 2.00 -3.93 -20.62
C GLY A 191 1.19 -4.80 -19.66
N TRP A 192 0.16 -5.49 -20.16
CA TRP A 192 -0.65 -6.43 -19.38
C TRP A 192 0.15 -7.60 -18.77
N GLN A 193 1.30 -7.97 -19.38
CA GLN A 193 2.17 -9.04 -18.87
C GLN A 193 2.84 -8.69 -17.54
N LEU A 194 2.89 -7.39 -17.20
CA LEU A 194 3.53 -6.90 -15.98
C LEU A 194 2.66 -7.06 -14.73
N GLY A 195 1.40 -7.46 -14.90
CA GLY A 195 0.41 -7.43 -13.83
C GLY A 195 -0.22 -6.05 -13.63
N SER A 196 -1.01 -5.94 -12.57
CA SER A 196 -1.87 -4.79 -12.26
C SER A 196 -1.93 -4.53 -10.75
N ASP A 197 -2.62 -3.46 -10.36
CA ASP A 197 -2.85 -3.18 -8.95
C ASP A 197 -3.73 -4.28 -8.30
N PRO A 198 -3.62 -4.53 -6.98
CA PRO A 198 -4.26 -5.68 -6.33
C PRO A 198 -5.79 -5.70 -6.37
N GLU A 199 -6.42 -4.57 -6.70
CA GLU A 199 -7.86 -4.45 -6.88
C GLU A 199 -8.35 -4.85 -8.27
N ILE A 200 -7.43 -5.07 -9.23
CA ILE A 200 -7.73 -5.49 -10.60
C ILE A 200 -7.52 -7.00 -10.70
N GLN A 201 -8.55 -7.73 -11.17
CA GLN A 201 -8.45 -9.18 -11.31
C GLN A 201 -7.56 -9.57 -12.49
N VAL A 202 -7.83 -8.94 -13.64
CA VAL A 202 -7.16 -9.23 -14.91
C VAL A 202 -6.53 -7.97 -15.45
N ALA A 203 -5.20 -8.00 -15.61
CA ALA A 203 -4.48 -6.91 -16.24
C ALA A 203 -4.88 -6.79 -17.72
N THR A 204 -5.19 -5.58 -18.16
CA THR A 204 -5.57 -5.27 -19.55
C THR A 204 -4.54 -4.34 -20.20
N ILE A 205 -4.76 -3.93 -21.45
CA ILE A 205 -3.92 -2.93 -22.11
C ILE A 205 -3.98 -1.57 -21.38
N VAL A 206 -5.11 -1.25 -20.73
CA VAL A 206 -5.30 0.02 -20.03
C VAL A 206 -5.09 -0.07 -18.52
N THR A 207 -5.33 -1.22 -17.91
CA THR A 207 -5.16 -1.48 -16.47
C THR A 207 -3.96 -2.40 -16.22
N ASN A 208 -2.76 -1.83 -16.14
CA ASN A 208 -1.54 -2.57 -15.83
C ASN A 208 -0.49 -1.65 -15.20
N HIS A 209 0.62 -2.22 -14.72
CA HIS A 209 1.68 -1.44 -14.08
C HIS A 209 2.38 -0.44 -15.00
N LEU A 210 2.44 -0.66 -16.32
CA LEU A 210 3.01 0.30 -17.27
C LEU A 210 2.15 1.56 -17.35
N THR A 211 0.85 1.42 -17.61
CA THR A 211 -0.06 2.57 -17.71
C THR A 211 -0.22 3.28 -16.38
N SER A 212 -0.31 2.54 -15.26
CA SER A 212 -0.34 3.12 -13.91
C SER A 212 0.94 3.89 -13.57
N ALA A 213 2.11 3.44 -14.01
CA ALA A 213 3.37 4.16 -13.78
C ALA A 213 3.48 5.43 -14.61
N ILE A 214 3.07 5.39 -15.88
CA ILE A 214 3.04 6.58 -16.76
C ILE A 214 2.11 7.63 -16.15
N ILE A 215 0.88 7.25 -15.79
CA ILE A 215 -0.05 8.17 -15.15
C ILE A 215 0.55 8.73 -13.86
N LYS A 216 1.04 7.89 -12.95
CA LYS A 216 1.68 8.36 -11.70
C LYS A 216 2.81 9.35 -11.96
N TYR A 217 3.74 8.99 -12.84
CA TYR A 217 4.94 9.80 -13.12
C TYR A 217 4.60 11.17 -13.72
N PHE A 218 3.54 11.30 -14.51
CA PHE A 218 3.15 12.60 -15.07
C PHE A 218 2.13 13.34 -14.22
N SER A 219 1.21 12.64 -13.53
CA SER A 219 0.23 13.26 -12.63
C SER A 219 0.89 13.85 -11.38
N ASP A 220 1.86 13.14 -10.79
CA ASP A 220 2.48 13.59 -9.54
C ASP A 220 3.31 14.88 -9.73
N SER A 221 3.71 15.18 -10.97
CA SER A 221 4.39 16.42 -11.37
C SER A 221 3.51 17.39 -12.15
N PHE A 222 2.20 17.12 -12.26
CA PHE A 222 1.24 17.98 -12.98
C PHE A 222 1.59 18.22 -14.47
N ARG A 223 2.29 17.28 -15.12
CA ARG A 223 2.70 17.34 -16.54
C ARG A 223 2.00 16.28 -17.39
N LEU A 224 0.68 16.22 -17.29
CA LEU A 224 -0.14 15.20 -17.95
C LEU A 224 -0.22 15.33 -19.49
N ASP A 225 0.23 16.45 -20.05
CA ASP A 225 0.32 16.68 -21.50
C ASP A 225 1.20 15.61 -22.19
N ARG A 226 2.31 15.22 -21.56
CA ARG A 226 3.22 14.20 -22.08
C ARG A 226 2.56 12.82 -22.14
N ALA A 227 1.79 12.48 -21.10
CA ALA A 227 1.02 11.25 -21.05
C ALA A 227 -0.11 11.25 -22.09
N ALA A 228 -0.85 12.37 -22.21
CA ALA A 228 -1.91 12.55 -23.20
C ALA A 228 -1.39 12.32 -24.63
N ASN A 229 -0.26 12.93 -25.00
CA ASN A 229 0.36 12.75 -26.32
C ASN A 229 0.75 11.29 -26.63
N LEU A 230 1.15 10.52 -25.61
CA LEU A 230 1.39 9.09 -25.79
C LEU A 230 0.07 8.33 -25.99
N PHE A 231 -0.92 8.56 -25.13
CA PHE A 231 -2.20 7.86 -25.19
C PHE A 231 -3.01 8.20 -26.44
N GLU A 232 -2.93 9.41 -26.97
CA GLU A 232 -3.56 9.78 -28.25
C GLU A 232 -3.02 8.93 -29.41
N ARG A 233 -1.69 8.71 -29.46
CA ARG A 233 -1.07 7.83 -30.46
C ARG A 233 -1.44 6.36 -30.27
N MET A 234 -1.58 5.91 -29.02
CA MET A 234 -1.96 4.52 -28.72
C MET A 234 -3.46 4.27 -28.96
N MET A 235 -4.32 5.25 -28.70
CA MET A 235 -5.77 5.20 -28.95
C MET A 235 -6.10 4.95 -30.42
N ALA A 236 -5.26 5.43 -31.34
CA ALA A 236 -5.41 5.13 -32.77
C ALA A 236 -5.29 3.63 -33.10
N LYS A 237 -4.67 2.82 -32.24
CA LYS A 237 -4.52 1.37 -32.39
C LYS A 237 -5.48 0.58 -31.50
N GLU A 238 -5.74 1.06 -30.29
CA GLU A 238 -6.62 0.43 -29.31
C GLU A 238 -7.59 1.47 -28.73
N PRO A 239 -8.87 1.47 -29.15
CA PRO A 239 -9.84 2.49 -28.74
C PRO A 239 -10.05 2.60 -27.23
N GLU A 240 -9.89 1.50 -26.48
CA GLU A 240 -10.06 1.49 -25.02
C GLU A 240 -9.08 2.42 -24.28
N VAL A 241 -7.93 2.73 -24.90
CA VAL A 241 -6.95 3.71 -24.38
C VAL A 241 -7.55 5.12 -24.22
N ALA A 242 -8.70 5.39 -24.85
CA ALA A 242 -9.50 6.59 -24.61
C ALA A 242 -9.75 6.87 -23.12
N ALA A 243 -9.85 5.84 -22.26
CA ALA A 243 -9.98 6.01 -20.82
C ALA A 243 -8.77 6.73 -20.19
N LEU A 244 -7.55 6.34 -20.57
CA LEU A 244 -6.31 6.93 -20.07
C LEU A 244 -6.10 8.35 -20.63
N LEU A 245 -6.46 8.55 -21.90
CA LEU A 245 -6.41 9.85 -22.54
C LEU A 245 -7.40 10.84 -21.90
N ALA A 246 -8.64 10.41 -21.68
CA ALA A 246 -9.66 11.20 -21.01
C ALA A 246 -9.23 11.57 -19.58
N LYS A 247 -8.68 10.62 -18.81
CA LYS A 247 -8.12 10.89 -17.48
C LYS A 247 -7.01 11.94 -17.51
N SER A 248 -6.15 11.88 -18.53
CA SER A 248 -5.06 12.85 -18.71
C SER A 248 -5.61 14.25 -19.00
N TYR A 249 -6.58 14.37 -19.91
CA TYR A 249 -7.23 15.65 -20.22
C TYR A 249 -8.03 16.23 -19.03
N ILE A 250 -8.72 15.39 -18.25
CA ILE A 250 -9.40 15.84 -17.02
C ILE A 250 -8.38 16.43 -16.04
N GLY A 251 -7.24 15.76 -15.83
CA GLY A 251 -6.18 16.28 -14.96
C GLY A 251 -5.50 17.55 -15.48
N MET A 252 -5.61 17.85 -16.78
CA MET A 252 -5.17 19.11 -17.39
C MET A 252 -6.27 20.20 -17.41
N ASN A 253 -7.42 19.95 -16.75
CA ASN A 253 -8.60 20.81 -16.81
C ASN A 253 -9.20 20.98 -18.23
N GLU A 254 -8.91 20.08 -19.17
CA GLU A 254 -9.45 20.06 -20.54
C GLU A 254 -10.67 19.12 -20.68
N GLU A 255 -11.63 19.24 -19.76
CA GLU A 255 -12.74 18.30 -19.60
C GLU A 255 -13.62 18.15 -20.85
N ILE A 256 -13.81 19.23 -21.63
CA ILE A 256 -14.61 19.18 -22.87
C ILE A 256 -13.99 18.22 -23.89
N LYS A 257 -12.66 18.20 -24.00
CA LYS A 257 -11.96 17.26 -24.88
C LYS A 257 -12.11 15.83 -24.35
N ALA A 258 -11.95 15.64 -23.04
CA ALA A 258 -12.15 14.35 -22.40
C ALA A 258 -13.56 13.78 -22.68
N VAL A 259 -14.61 14.58 -22.51
CA VAL A 259 -15.99 14.16 -22.78
C VAL A 259 -16.19 13.76 -24.24
N LYS A 260 -15.69 14.54 -25.19
CA LYS A 260 -15.79 14.21 -26.63
C LYS A 260 -15.09 12.90 -26.97
N ILE A 261 -13.92 12.65 -26.38
CA ILE A 261 -13.15 11.42 -26.58
C ILE A 261 -13.88 10.23 -25.98
N MET A 262 -14.36 10.33 -24.73
CA MET A 262 -15.13 9.27 -24.09
C MET A 262 -16.41 8.96 -24.88
N TYR A 263 -17.15 9.98 -25.31
CA TYR A 263 -18.34 9.82 -26.14
C TYR A 263 -18.03 9.07 -27.44
N SER A 264 -17.05 9.55 -28.20
CA SER A 264 -16.67 8.92 -29.47
C SER A 264 -16.20 7.47 -29.28
N ALA A 265 -15.47 7.17 -28.21
CA ALA A 265 -15.01 5.82 -27.93
C ALA A 265 -16.16 4.89 -27.48
N LEU A 266 -17.09 5.39 -26.67
CA LEU A 266 -18.29 4.64 -26.23
C LEU A 266 -19.30 4.41 -27.34
N GLU A 267 -19.39 5.27 -28.36
CA GLU A 267 -20.19 4.99 -29.57
C GLU A 267 -19.73 3.71 -30.28
N HIS A 268 -18.42 3.43 -30.27
CA HIS A 268 -17.85 2.25 -30.91
C HIS A 268 -17.80 1.04 -29.98
N ASN A 269 -17.50 1.24 -28.70
CA ASN A 269 -17.49 0.18 -27.68
C ASN A 269 -18.24 0.62 -26.41
N PRO A 270 -19.58 0.45 -26.37
CA PRO A 270 -20.41 0.86 -25.24
C PRO A 270 -20.17 0.07 -23.94
N GLN A 271 -19.46 -1.06 -24.00
CA GLN A 271 -19.22 -1.95 -22.86
C GLN A 271 -17.82 -1.78 -22.24
N SER A 272 -17.04 -0.79 -22.67
CA SER A 272 -15.72 -0.54 -22.10
C SER A 272 -15.84 0.08 -20.69
N TYR A 273 -15.77 -0.78 -19.66
CA TYR A 273 -15.83 -0.34 -18.27
C TYR A 273 -14.75 0.70 -17.88
N PRO A 274 -13.51 0.68 -18.43
CA PRO A 274 -12.51 1.71 -18.11
C PRO A 274 -12.94 3.11 -18.57
N ILE A 275 -13.59 3.22 -19.74
CA ILE A 275 -14.09 4.50 -20.24
C ILE A 275 -15.30 4.95 -19.43
N LEU A 276 -16.22 4.02 -19.11
CA LEU A 276 -17.37 4.29 -18.23
C LEU A 276 -16.90 4.75 -16.83
N HIS A 277 -15.81 4.19 -16.30
CA HIS A 277 -15.20 4.66 -15.04
C HIS A 277 -14.69 6.09 -15.15
N ALA A 278 -13.95 6.43 -16.22
CA ALA A 278 -13.48 7.80 -16.43
C ALA A 278 -14.66 8.79 -16.53
N GLN A 279 -15.76 8.38 -17.18
CA GLN A 279 -16.98 9.17 -17.27
C GLN A 279 -17.65 9.30 -15.89
N CYS A 280 -17.73 8.23 -15.11
CA CYS A 280 -18.28 8.23 -13.76
C CYS A 280 -17.50 9.18 -12.83
N ASP A 281 -16.17 9.13 -12.86
CA ASP A 281 -15.30 9.99 -12.05
C ASP A 281 -15.52 11.48 -12.40
N LEU A 282 -15.68 11.80 -13.69
CA LEU A 282 -16.00 13.16 -14.13
C LEU A 282 -17.40 13.60 -13.64
N LEU A 283 -18.40 12.72 -13.69
CA LEU A 283 -19.75 13.04 -13.23
C LEU A 283 -19.81 13.29 -11.71
N LEU A 284 -19.08 12.47 -10.94
CA LEU A 284 -18.94 12.67 -9.49
C LEU A 284 -18.23 13.99 -9.17
N SER A 285 -17.15 14.34 -9.89
CA SER A 285 -16.46 15.62 -9.69
C SER A 285 -17.32 16.84 -10.03
N LYS A 286 -18.35 16.67 -10.87
CA LYS A 286 -19.37 17.69 -11.17
C LYS A 286 -20.61 17.63 -10.29
N ASN A 287 -20.58 16.83 -9.23
CA ASN A 287 -21.70 16.65 -8.31
C ASN A 287 -22.99 16.21 -9.04
N LYS A 288 -22.86 15.25 -9.96
CA LYS A 288 -23.95 14.61 -10.71
C LYS A 288 -24.05 13.11 -10.39
N PRO A 289 -24.35 12.76 -9.13
CA PRO A 289 -24.34 11.36 -8.68
C PRO A 289 -25.43 10.50 -9.34
N GLU A 290 -26.56 11.08 -9.78
CA GLU A 290 -27.61 10.29 -10.43
C GLU A 290 -27.16 9.74 -11.79
N TRP A 291 -26.45 10.57 -12.56
CA TRP A 291 -25.90 10.15 -13.85
C TRP A 291 -24.70 9.22 -13.65
N ALA A 292 -23.86 9.50 -12.66
CA ALA A 292 -22.73 8.65 -12.31
C ALA A 292 -23.18 7.23 -11.96
N GLN A 293 -24.26 7.07 -11.18
CA GLN A 293 -24.79 5.77 -10.80
C GLN A 293 -25.26 4.96 -12.01
N GLN A 294 -25.94 5.59 -12.98
CA GLN A 294 -26.38 4.89 -14.20
C GLN A 294 -25.19 4.38 -15.02
N VAL A 295 -24.15 5.20 -15.16
CA VAL A 295 -22.91 4.84 -15.85
C VAL A 295 -22.15 3.74 -15.10
N ALA A 296 -22.07 3.83 -13.76
CA ALA A 296 -21.43 2.81 -12.94
C ALA A 296 -22.18 1.48 -12.99
N GLN A 297 -23.51 1.49 -13.05
CA GLN A 297 -24.31 0.29 -13.23
C GLN A 297 -24.04 -0.36 -14.58
N GLN A 298 -23.90 0.44 -15.65
CA GLN A 298 -23.48 -0.06 -16.96
C GLN A 298 -22.06 -0.66 -16.91
N ALA A 299 -21.14 -0.06 -16.16
CA ALA A 299 -19.79 -0.60 -15.98
C ALA A 299 -19.81 -1.97 -15.28
N VAL A 300 -20.62 -2.14 -14.23
CA VAL A 300 -20.83 -3.43 -13.56
C VAL A 300 -21.44 -4.46 -14.52
N ASN A 301 -22.44 -4.07 -15.29
CA ASN A 301 -23.06 -4.98 -16.28
C ASN A 301 -22.07 -5.42 -17.36
N SER A 302 -21.06 -4.60 -17.65
CA SER A 302 -20.02 -4.88 -18.65
C SER A 302 -18.90 -5.77 -18.11
N ALA A 303 -18.51 -5.58 -16.84
CA ALA A 303 -17.47 -6.36 -16.17
C ALA A 303 -17.88 -6.71 -14.72
N PRO A 304 -18.79 -7.69 -14.53
CA PRO A 304 -19.31 -8.06 -13.21
C PRO A 304 -18.32 -8.87 -12.37
N SER A 305 -17.27 -9.42 -12.96
CA SER A 305 -16.21 -10.14 -12.23
C SER A 305 -15.14 -9.21 -11.65
N GLU A 306 -15.08 -7.94 -12.08
CA GLU A 306 -14.08 -6.99 -11.63
C GLU A 306 -14.51 -6.27 -10.34
N PHE A 307 -13.68 -6.30 -9.30
CA PHE A 307 -13.98 -5.63 -8.03
C PHE A 307 -14.22 -4.13 -8.20
N VAL A 308 -13.41 -3.49 -9.06
CA VAL A 308 -13.41 -2.04 -9.22
C VAL A 308 -14.73 -1.48 -9.76
N THR A 309 -15.49 -2.26 -10.54
CA THR A 309 -16.79 -1.80 -11.09
C THR A 309 -17.83 -1.74 -9.98
N TRP A 310 -17.92 -2.77 -9.14
CA TRP A 310 -18.79 -2.81 -7.97
C TRP A 310 -18.41 -1.78 -6.91
N ALA A 311 -17.10 -1.59 -6.68
CA ALA A 311 -16.61 -0.57 -5.78
C ALA A 311 -17.00 0.85 -6.25
N LYS A 312 -16.91 1.12 -7.55
CA LYS A 312 -17.34 2.40 -8.15
C LYS A 312 -18.85 2.60 -8.02
N LEU A 313 -19.65 1.57 -8.31
CA LEU A 313 -21.11 1.64 -8.13
C LEU A 313 -21.49 1.88 -6.66
N THR A 314 -20.82 1.21 -5.73
CA THR A 314 -21.01 1.43 -4.28
C THR A 314 -20.74 2.89 -3.90
N GLU A 315 -19.65 3.47 -4.38
CA GLU A 315 -19.31 4.89 -4.17
C GLU A 315 -20.43 5.82 -4.69
N THR A 316 -20.98 5.56 -5.88
CA THR A 316 -22.09 6.37 -6.41
C THR A 316 -23.36 6.28 -5.55
N TYR A 317 -23.70 5.10 -5.01
CA TYR A 317 -24.85 4.95 -4.11
C TYR A 317 -24.66 5.65 -2.77
N ILE A 318 -23.43 5.67 -2.23
CA ILE A 318 -23.10 6.42 -1.03
C ILE A 318 -23.31 7.92 -1.28
N GLU A 319 -22.83 8.45 -2.40
CA GLU A 319 -23.00 9.88 -2.73
C GLU A 319 -24.47 10.24 -3.05
N LEU A 320 -25.28 9.29 -3.53
CA LEU A 320 -26.73 9.47 -3.67
C LEU A 320 -27.51 9.41 -2.35
N GLY A 321 -26.88 9.00 -1.24
CA GLY A 321 -27.56 8.73 0.01
C GLY A 321 -28.43 7.46 0.00
N GLN A 322 -28.24 6.58 -0.99
CA GLN A 322 -28.95 5.31 -1.11
C GLN A 322 -28.16 4.20 -0.39
N TYR A 323 -28.10 4.29 0.94
CA TYR A 323 -27.20 3.47 1.76
C TYR A 323 -27.53 1.97 1.75
N ASP A 324 -28.82 1.60 1.67
CA ASP A 324 -29.25 0.21 1.53
C ASP A 324 -28.65 -0.43 0.26
N GLN A 325 -28.73 0.30 -0.86
CA GLN A 325 -28.20 -0.16 -2.15
C GLN A 325 -26.68 -0.17 -2.15
N ALA A 326 -26.03 0.82 -1.52
CA ALA A 326 -24.59 0.83 -1.36
C ALA A 326 -24.11 -0.43 -0.62
N LEU A 327 -24.76 -0.78 0.49
CA LEU A 327 -24.38 -1.93 1.30
C LEU A 327 -24.62 -3.26 0.58
N LEU A 328 -25.75 -3.40 -0.12
CA LEU A 328 -26.05 -4.55 -0.98
C LEU A 328 -25.03 -4.70 -2.13
N THR A 329 -24.64 -3.58 -2.75
CA THR A 329 -23.65 -3.54 -3.82
C THR A 329 -22.27 -3.91 -3.29
N LEU A 330 -21.88 -3.38 -2.14
CA LEU A 330 -20.61 -3.71 -1.48
C LEU A 330 -20.52 -5.22 -1.18
N ASN A 331 -21.59 -5.81 -0.66
CA ASN A 331 -21.67 -7.25 -0.40
C ASN A 331 -21.53 -8.11 -1.67
N SER A 332 -21.86 -7.54 -2.83
CA SER A 332 -21.78 -8.21 -4.13
C SER A 332 -20.39 -8.07 -4.79
N CYS A 333 -19.45 -7.33 -4.18
CA CYS A 333 -18.10 -7.16 -4.71
C CYS A 333 -17.34 -8.50 -4.78
N PRO A 334 -16.77 -8.87 -5.94
CA PRO A 334 -15.86 -10.02 -6.01
C PRO A 334 -14.55 -9.71 -5.29
N MET A 335 -14.09 -10.61 -4.42
CA MET A 335 -12.90 -10.39 -3.59
C MET A 335 -11.73 -11.22 -4.10
N PHE A 336 -10.53 -10.62 -4.16
CA PHE A 336 -9.33 -11.26 -4.68
C PHE A 336 -8.26 -11.44 -3.59
N THR A 337 -7.44 -12.47 -3.76
CA THR A 337 -6.29 -12.70 -2.90
C THR A 337 -5.20 -11.68 -3.20
N PHE A 338 -4.73 -10.98 -2.17
CA PHE A 338 -3.60 -10.07 -2.28
C PHE A 338 -2.30 -10.85 -2.48
N ASN A 339 -1.54 -10.51 -3.51
CA ASN A 339 -0.18 -11.01 -3.71
C ASN A 339 0.81 -10.05 -3.05
N GLU A 340 1.75 -10.60 -2.28
CA GLU A 340 2.85 -9.82 -1.74
C GLU A 340 3.78 -9.34 -2.85
N ARG A 341 4.43 -8.20 -2.60
CA ARG A 341 5.40 -7.64 -3.53
C ARG A 341 6.63 -8.54 -3.62
N ASP A 342 7.23 -8.55 -4.82
CA ASP A 342 8.44 -9.31 -5.08
C ASP A 342 9.64 -8.75 -4.29
N LEU A 343 10.15 -9.54 -3.35
CA LEU A 343 11.30 -9.19 -2.51
C LEU A 343 12.33 -10.32 -2.52
N HIS A 344 13.60 -9.94 -2.34
CA HIS A 344 14.69 -10.91 -2.19
C HIS A 344 14.50 -11.75 -0.93
N ARG A 345 14.83 -13.05 -1.01
CA ARG A 345 15.04 -13.90 0.17
C ARG A 345 16.54 -14.11 0.32
N MET A 346 17.19 -13.22 1.05
CA MET A 346 18.65 -13.26 1.25
C MET A 346 19.04 -14.07 2.50
N PRO A 347 20.21 -14.71 2.48
CA PRO A 347 20.81 -15.25 3.70
C PRO A 347 21.15 -14.13 4.68
N THR A 348 21.20 -14.46 5.97
CA THR A 348 21.59 -13.52 7.02
C THR A 348 23.01 -13.00 6.75
N PRO A 349 23.21 -11.68 6.63
CA PRO A 349 24.53 -11.13 6.34
C PRO A 349 25.48 -11.30 7.52
N VAL A 350 26.78 -11.50 7.23
CA VAL A 350 27.82 -11.60 8.27
C VAL A 350 27.98 -10.28 9.02
N LYS A 351 27.89 -9.17 8.27
CA LYS A 351 27.97 -7.81 8.80
C LYS A 351 27.05 -6.91 7.99
N THR A 352 26.37 -6.01 8.70
CA THR A 352 25.52 -4.97 8.13
C THR A 352 26.19 -3.62 8.36
N HIS A 353 26.43 -2.87 7.29
CA HIS A 353 27.00 -1.53 7.34
C HIS A 353 26.01 -0.51 6.77
N LEU A 354 25.55 0.42 7.61
CA LEU A 354 24.57 1.43 7.25
C LEU A 354 25.15 2.82 7.60
N PRO A 355 26.04 3.38 6.77
CA PRO A 355 26.71 4.63 7.06
C PRO A 355 25.72 5.80 7.07
N VAL A 356 25.97 6.77 7.93
CA VAL A 356 25.22 8.03 7.99
C VAL A 356 26.03 9.12 7.30
N LYS A 357 25.41 9.83 6.36
CA LYS A 357 26.06 10.96 5.68
C LYS A 357 26.38 12.05 6.72
N LYS A 358 27.62 12.55 6.69
CA LYS A 358 28.13 13.49 7.71
C LYS A 358 27.22 14.71 7.91
N PHE A 359 26.80 15.36 6.83
CA PHE A 359 25.93 16.55 6.93
C PHE A 359 24.55 16.25 7.55
N ILE A 360 24.07 15.01 7.49
CA ILE A 360 22.82 14.60 8.14
C ILE A 360 23.07 14.43 9.64
N ALA A 361 24.15 13.73 10.01
CA ALA A 361 24.53 13.58 11.42
C ALA A 361 24.77 14.95 12.07
N ASP A 362 25.43 15.87 11.38
CA ASP A 362 25.72 17.22 11.86
C ASP A 362 24.48 18.13 11.90
N SER A 363 23.36 17.76 11.24
CA SER A 363 22.17 18.60 11.14
C SER A 363 21.32 18.65 12.41
N ASN A 364 21.36 17.59 13.23
CA ASN A 364 20.48 17.38 14.40
C ASN A 364 18.97 17.59 14.12
N ILE A 365 18.53 17.41 12.86
CA ILE A 365 17.11 17.55 12.45
C ILE A 365 16.30 16.29 12.79
N LEU A 366 16.98 15.13 12.81
CA LEU A 366 16.37 13.86 13.15
C LEU A 366 16.65 13.58 14.63
N ASP A 367 15.60 13.28 15.38
CA ASP A 367 15.68 12.93 16.79
C ASP A 367 16.32 11.53 16.95
N GLU A 368 17.02 11.29 18.07
CA GLU A 368 17.49 9.94 18.41
C GLU A 368 16.30 9.07 18.80
N GLU A 369 16.12 7.93 18.12
CA GLU A 369 15.05 6.98 18.44
C GLU A 369 15.27 6.38 19.85
N SER A 370 14.43 6.77 20.82
CA SER A 370 14.40 6.13 22.14
C SER A 370 13.46 4.92 22.12
N ALA A 371 13.92 3.80 22.67
CA ALA A 371 13.12 2.57 22.77
C ALA A 371 11.81 2.77 23.55
N ARG A 372 11.77 3.73 24.49
CA ARG A 372 10.57 4.05 25.28
C ARG A 372 9.49 4.73 24.45
N ASP A 373 9.84 5.38 23.34
CA ASP A 373 8.89 6.12 22.50
C ASP A 373 8.06 5.17 21.60
N ASN A 374 8.52 3.91 21.50
CA ASN A 374 7.92 2.84 20.72
C ASN A 374 7.00 1.92 21.54
N GLU A 375 6.90 2.12 22.85
CA GLU A 375 5.91 1.42 23.69
C GLU A 375 4.50 1.95 23.39
N ALA A 376 3.51 1.06 23.29
CA ALA A 376 2.12 1.43 23.07
C ALA A 376 1.18 0.38 23.69
N ASP A 377 -0.05 0.78 24.01
CA ASP A 377 -1.08 -0.15 24.45
C ASP A 377 -1.26 -1.31 23.45
N VAL A 378 -1.25 -2.53 23.98
CA VAL A 378 -1.44 -3.78 23.21
C VAL A 378 -2.76 -3.77 22.45
N ALA A 379 -3.81 -3.15 22.99
CA ALA A 379 -5.09 -3.01 22.30
C ALA A 379 -4.98 -2.16 21.02
N LEU A 380 -4.18 -1.09 21.05
CA LEU A 380 -3.94 -0.24 19.87
C LEU A 380 -3.08 -0.95 18.83
N LEU A 381 -2.05 -1.67 19.27
CA LEU A 381 -1.17 -2.46 18.39
C LEU A 381 -1.89 -3.62 17.69
N ARG A 382 -2.97 -4.13 18.29
CA ARG A 382 -3.76 -5.25 17.78
C ARG A 382 -4.96 -4.84 16.93
N LEU A 383 -5.11 -3.55 16.62
CA LEU A 383 -6.16 -3.10 15.71
C LEU A 383 -6.05 -3.87 14.38
N PRO A 384 -7.15 -4.47 13.87
CA PRO A 384 -7.09 -5.32 12.70
C PRO A 384 -7.07 -4.54 11.38
N ALA A 385 -7.65 -3.33 11.34
CA ALA A 385 -7.77 -2.53 10.11
C ALA A 385 -6.43 -2.22 9.42
N PRO A 386 -5.33 -1.85 10.13
CA PRO A 386 -4.01 -1.66 9.52
C PRO A 386 -3.44 -2.88 8.78
N GLY A 387 -3.93 -4.09 9.09
CA GLY A 387 -3.53 -5.34 8.44
C GLY A 387 -4.23 -5.62 7.11
N LEU A 388 -5.32 -4.92 6.78
CA LEU A 388 -6.10 -5.17 5.56
C LEU A 388 -5.30 -4.81 4.30
N ARG A 389 -5.47 -5.58 3.22
CA ARG A 389 -4.77 -5.40 1.94
C ARG A 389 -5.72 -5.63 0.74
N GLY A 390 -5.34 -5.11 -0.43
CA GLY A 390 -6.07 -5.27 -1.69
C GLY A 390 -7.55 -4.92 -1.61
N THR A 391 -8.41 -5.76 -2.19
CA THR A 391 -9.86 -5.54 -2.23
C THR A 391 -10.49 -5.38 -0.85
N PHE A 392 -9.98 -6.07 0.19
CA PHE A 392 -10.48 -5.94 1.56
C PHE A 392 -10.21 -4.56 2.16
N ALA A 393 -9.01 -4.01 1.94
CA ALA A 393 -8.69 -2.65 2.38
C ALA A 393 -9.57 -1.61 1.65
N LYS A 394 -9.78 -1.79 0.34
CA LYS A 394 -10.62 -0.89 -0.44
C LYS A 394 -12.10 -0.98 -0.06
N ALA A 395 -12.63 -2.19 0.15
CA ALA A 395 -13.99 -2.40 0.66
C ALA A 395 -14.18 -1.78 2.05
N TYR A 396 -13.19 -1.94 2.94
CA TYR A 396 -13.20 -1.31 4.26
C TYR A 396 -13.25 0.23 4.16
N SER A 397 -12.51 0.83 3.23
CA SER A 397 -12.56 2.29 3.02
C SER A 397 -13.94 2.79 2.57
N LEU A 398 -14.69 1.98 1.81
CA LEU A 398 -16.07 2.30 1.43
C LEU A 398 -17.02 2.15 2.63
N LEU A 399 -16.80 1.14 3.48
CA LEU A 399 -17.57 0.95 4.71
C LEU A 399 -17.33 2.08 5.72
N THR A 400 -16.08 2.55 5.88
CA THR A 400 -15.78 3.72 6.73
C THR A 400 -16.35 5.01 6.13
N LEU A 401 -16.37 5.14 4.81
CA LEU A 401 -17.04 6.26 4.16
C LEU A 401 -18.55 6.24 4.43
N LEU A 402 -19.19 5.07 4.31
CA LEU A 402 -20.62 4.92 4.58
C LEU A 402 -20.96 5.26 6.04
N VAL A 403 -20.22 4.72 7.02
CA VAL A 403 -20.47 5.05 8.44
C VAL A 403 -20.22 6.53 8.75
N SER A 404 -19.29 7.19 8.05
CA SER A 404 -19.05 8.62 8.24
C SER A 404 -20.24 9.49 7.81
N LYS A 405 -21.14 8.97 6.94
CA LYS A 405 -22.33 9.67 6.45
C LYS A 405 -23.56 9.44 7.34
N ILE A 406 -23.74 8.22 7.87
CA ILE A 406 -24.98 7.85 8.60
C ILE A 406 -24.81 7.47 10.07
N GLY A 407 -23.57 7.27 10.54
CA GLY A 407 -23.28 6.79 11.89
C GLY A 407 -23.45 5.28 12.06
N TRP A 408 -23.01 4.76 13.20
CA TRP A 408 -22.99 3.32 13.49
C TRP A 408 -24.38 2.71 13.62
N ASP A 409 -25.28 3.35 14.35
CA ASP A 409 -26.60 2.79 14.66
C ASP A 409 -27.48 2.68 13.41
N GLU A 410 -27.50 3.73 12.56
CA GLU A 410 -28.24 3.69 11.30
C GLU A 410 -27.59 2.70 10.31
N LEU A 411 -26.26 2.54 10.35
CA LEU A 411 -25.58 1.49 9.57
C LEU A 411 -25.99 0.08 10.03
N LEU A 412 -26.10 -0.19 11.33
CA LEU A 412 -26.60 -1.46 11.84
C LEU A 412 -28.06 -1.71 11.47
N LYS A 413 -28.90 -0.66 11.49
CA LYS A 413 -30.28 -0.73 11.04
C LYS A 413 -30.37 -1.01 9.52
N THR A 414 -29.59 -0.30 8.72
CA THR A 414 -29.45 -0.56 7.27
C THR A 414 -29.07 -2.03 7.05
N ARG A 415 -28.05 -2.52 7.78
CA ARG A 415 -27.57 -3.90 7.72
C ARG A 415 -28.68 -4.92 8.04
N SER A 416 -29.47 -4.70 9.10
CA SER A 416 -30.54 -5.64 9.49
C SER A 416 -31.75 -5.61 8.56
N VAL A 417 -31.97 -4.51 7.85
CA VAL A 417 -32.98 -4.39 6.79
C VAL A 417 -32.56 -5.19 5.57
N VAL A 418 -31.31 -5.06 5.12
CA VAL A 418 -30.87 -5.66 3.84
C VAL A 418 -30.34 -7.08 3.96
N PHE A 419 -29.82 -7.49 5.13
CA PHE A 419 -29.20 -8.80 5.32
C PHE A 419 -29.90 -9.73 6.30
N VAL A 420 -29.70 -11.02 6.05
CA VAL A 420 -29.92 -12.14 6.98
C VAL A 420 -28.56 -12.69 7.38
N MET A 421 -28.37 -12.98 8.66
CA MET A 421 -27.13 -13.55 9.17
C MET A 421 -27.06 -15.05 8.89
N GLU A 422 -25.86 -15.61 8.70
CA GLU A 422 -25.72 -17.04 8.36
C GLU A 422 -26.30 -17.96 9.43
N GLU A 423 -26.18 -17.59 10.71
CA GLU A 423 -26.78 -18.33 11.83
C GLU A 423 -28.30 -18.27 11.82
N GLU A 424 -28.88 -17.11 11.52
CA GLU A 424 -30.33 -16.94 11.34
C GLU A 424 -30.82 -17.79 10.15
N TYR A 425 -30.10 -17.77 9.02
CA TYR A 425 -30.44 -18.58 7.85
C TYR A 425 -30.35 -20.09 8.14
N ARG A 426 -29.31 -20.53 8.85
CA ARG A 426 -29.15 -21.93 9.27
C ARG A 426 -30.26 -22.37 10.22
N LEU A 427 -30.57 -21.57 11.23
CA LEU A 427 -31.65 -21.82 12.18
C LEU A 427 -32.99 -21.96 11.46
N HIS A 428 -33.29 -21.08 10.50
CA HIS A 428 -34.48 -21.16 9.65
C HIS A 428 -34.54 -22.42 8.79
N LYS A 429 -33.40 -22.86 8.24
CA LYS A 429 -33.34 -24.10 7.46
C LYS A 429 -33.55 -25.34 8.35
N THR A 430 -33.03 -25.33 9.58
CA THR A 430 -33.30 -26.40 10.55
C THR A 430 -34.73 -26.39 11.05
N THR A 431 -35.34 -25.23 11.37
CA THR A 431 -36.74 -25.17 11.80
C THR A 431 -37.71 -25.50 10.67
N ALA A 432 -37.47 -25.00 9.44
CA ALA A 432 -38.28 -25.38 8.27
C ALA A 432 -38.19 -26.87 7.92
N SER A 433 -37.08 -27.55 8.24
CA SER A 433 -36.95 -29.00 8.08
C SER A 433 -37.66 -29.81 9.17
N VAL A 434 -37.97 -29.19 10.32
CA VAL A 434 -38.75 -29.79 11.41
C VAL A 434 -40.25 -29.61 11.14
N ASP A 435 -40.67 -28.49 10.54
CA ASP A 435 -42.08 -28.22 10.20
C ASP A 435 -42.62 -29.05 9.01
N LEU A 436 -41.75 -29.63 8.17
CA LEU A 436 -42.16 -30.53 7.07
C LEU A 436 -42.28 -32.01 7.48
N ASN A 437 -41.93 -32.37 8.72
CA ASN A 437 -42.02 -33.75 9.23
C ASN A 437 -42.95 -33.90 10.46
N GLY A 438 -43.78 -32.89 10.73
CA GLY A 438 -44.82 -32.97 11.76
C GLY A 438 -46.11 -33.56 11.21
N ASP A 439 -46.23 -34.89 11.28
CA ASP A 439 -47.46 -35.71 11.41
C ASP A 439 -47.58 -36.87 10.41
N VAL A 440 -46.88 -37.98 10.69
CA VAL A 440 -47.48 -39.35 10.65
C VAL A 440 -46.77 -40.19 11.71
N GLY A 441 -47.53 -40.67 12.70
CA GLY A 441 -47.07 -41.65 13.66
C GLY A 441 -46.98 -43.06 13.09
N ASP A 442 -46.02 -43.81 13.66
CA ASP A 442 -46.14 -45.21 14.11
C ASP A 442 -45.14 -46.23 13.52
N ASN A 443 -44.43 -46.87 14.46
CA ASN A 443 -43.70 -48.14 14.47
C ASN A 443 -42.95 -48.67 13.23
N SER A 444 -41.62 -48.81 13.35
CA SER A 444 -40.94 -50.14 13.19
C SER A 444 -39.44 -50.16 13.55
N SER A 445 -39.15 -50.88 14.63
CA SER A 445 -38.00 -51.78 14.91
C SER A 445 -36.55 -51.38 14.60
N THR A 446 -35.78 -51.34 15.69
CA THR A 446 -34.38 -51.76 15.88
C THR A 446 -33.83 -52.81 14.90
N GLN A 447 -32.63 -52.58 14.35
CA GLN A 447 -31.53 -53.56 14.35
C GLN A 447 -30.19 -52.89 14.02
N GLY A 448 -29.18 -53.12 14.86
CA GLY A 448 -27.81 -52.67 14.64
C GLY A 448 -26.95 -53.71 13.94
N ILE A 449 -25.90 -53.27 13.24
CA ILE A 449 -24.70 -54.08 12.94
C ILE A 449 -23.46 -53.18 13.08
N ARG A 450 -22.49 -53.67 13.86
CA ARG A 450 -21.12 -53.14 14.06
C ARG A 450 -20.14 -53.65 13.00
N ALA A 451 -19.08 -52.85 12.79
CA ALA A 451 -17.73 -53.18 12.28
C ALA A 451 -17.64 -53.57 10.77
N SER A 452 -16.56 -53.30 10.02
CA SER A 452 -15.13 -53.28 10.35
C SER A 452 -14.29 -52.43 9.37
N SER A 453 -13.13 -51.97 9.84
CA SER A 453 -11.97 -51.52 9.06
C SER A 453 -11.42 -52.61 8.14
N THR A 454 -10.90 -52.22 6.97
CA THR A 454 -9.76 -52.88 6.29
C THR A 454 -9.02 -51.87 5.39
N VAL A 455 -7.71 -52.00 5.42
CA VAL A 455 -6.67 -51.22 4.73
C VAL A 455 -6.52 -51.69 3.28
N GLY A 456 -6.23 -50.78 2.35
CA GLY A 456 -5.80 -51.11 0.98
C GLY A 456 -5.39 -49.84 0.20
N GLU A 457 -4.08 -49.73 -0.04
CA GLU A 457 -3.39 -48.63 -0.74
C GLU A 457 -3.77 -48.50 -2.23
N GLY A 458 -3.72 -47.28 -2.77
CA GLY A 458 -3.81 -47.02 -4.21
C GLY A 458 -3.93 -45.52 -4.55
N SER A 459 -2.81 -44.92 -4.94
CA SER A 459 -2.54 -43.51 -5.24
C SER A 459 -3.14 -42.93 -6.54
N VAL A 460 -3.76 -41.74 -6.48
CA VAL A 460 -3.79 -40.71 -7.56
C VAL A 460 -3.99 -39.30 -6.92
N PRO A 461 -3.27 -38.24 -7.34
CA PRO A 461 -3.25 -36.96 -6.62
C PRO A 461 -4.46 -36.08 -6.95
N ASN A 462 -5.12 -35.57 -5.91
CA ASN A 462 -6.24 -34.65 -6.02
C ASN A 462 -5.75 -33.20 -5.81
N THR A 463 -6.20 -32.32 -6.70
CA THR A 463 -6.00 -30.87 -6.71
C THR A 463 -6.36 -30.23 -5.36
N ALA A 464 -5.39 -29.54 -4.75
CA ALA A 464 -5.59 -28.78 -3.54
C ALA A 464 -6.42 -27.52 -3.83
N VAL A 465 -7.67 -27.51 -3.34
CA VAL A 465 -8.41 -26.29 -3.04
C VAL A 465 -7.74 -25.70 -1.81
N SER A 466 -7.12 -24.53 -1.96
CA SER A 466 -6.43 -23.83 -0.89
C SER A 466 -7.45 -23.19 0.06
N ASP A 467 -7.54 -23.71 1.28
CA ASP A 467 -8.28 -23.11 2.39
C ASP A 467 -7.73 -21.72 2.72
N ILE A 468 -8.65 -20.76 2.86
CA ILE A 468 -8.40 -19.39 3.31
C ILE A 468 -7.94 -19.43 4.77
N PRO A 469 -6.85 -18.75 5.17
CA PRO A 469 -6.42 -18.74 6.55
C PRO A 469 -7.37 -17.89 7.41
N THR A 470 -8.33 -18.53 8.07
CA THR A 470 -9.06 -17.94 9.21
C THR A 470 -8.11 -17.72 10.38
N ILE A 471 -7.85 -16.46 10.70
CA ILE A 471 -7.18 -16.05 11.95
C ILE A 471 -8.11 -16.41 13.10
N ARG A 472 -7.74 -17.42 13.90
CA ARG A 472 -8.48 -17.79 15.11
C ARG A 472 -8.12 -16.82 16.24
N ILE A 473 -9.08 -16.01 16.65
CA ILE A 473 -8.99 -15.19 17.87
C ILE A 473 -9.39 -16.08 19.04
N SER A 474 -8.42 -16.49 19.86
CA SER A 474 -8.69 -17.23 21.11
C SER A 474 -9.25 -16.29 22.17
N THR A 475 -10.54 -16.40 22.44
CA THR A 475 -11.19 -15.88 23.66
C THR A 475 -11.33 -17.03 24.65
N GLU A 476 -10.65 -16.96 25.80
CA GLU A 476 -11.14 -17.36 27.13
C GLU A 476 -9.99 -17.50 28.14
N SER A 477 -10.00 -16.65 29.17
CA SER A 477 -9.25 -16.85 30.42
C SER A 477 -10.26 -17.28 31.47
N ASN A 478 -10.38 -18.59 31.70
CA ASN A 478 -11.35 -19.16 32.62
C ASN A 478 -10.95 -18.89 34.08
N ARG A 479 -11.91 -18.42 34.88
CA ARG A 479 -11.80 -18.21 36.33
C ARG A 479 -11.86 -19.55 37.06
N THR A 480 -10.90 -19.83 37.92
CA THR A 480 -11.01 -20.85 38.98
C THR A 480 -10.43 -20.30 40.28
N GLY A 481 -11.19 -20.42 41.37
CA GLY A 481 -10.66 -20.39 42.74
C GLY A 481 -11.25 -21.55 43.55
N PRO A 482 -10.97 -21.69 44.85
CA PRO A 482 -9.73 -21.38 45.58
C PRO A 482 -9.20 -22.62 46.36
N SER A 483 -7.92 -22.64 46.79
CA SER A 483 -7.43 -23.52 47.89
C SER A 483 -6.10 -23.03 48.50
N SER A 484 -6.21 -22.59 49.76
CA SER A 484 -5.27 -22.58 50.90
C SER A 484 -3.73 -22.60 50.75
N ALA A 485 -3.11 -21.60 51.39
CA ALA A 485 -2.06 -21.67 52.43
C ALA A 485 -0.73 -20.93 52.13
N GLY A 486 -0.35 -19.98 53.02
CA GLY A 486 1.04 -19.52 53.19
C GLY A 486 1.27 -18.02 53.43
N MET A 487 1.27 -17.63 54.71
CA MET A 487 1.84 -16.41 55.35
C MET A 487 2.90 -15.58 54.58
N ASN A 488 2.77 -14.23 54.51
CA ASN A 488 3.30 -13.23 55.47
C ASN A 488 3.47 -11.81 54.86
N GLY A 489 3.09 -10.76 55.62
CA GLY A 489 3.98 -9.57 55.78
C GLY A 489 3.63 -8.20 55.15
N HIS A 490 2.63 -7.52 55.72
CA HIS A 490 2.47 -6.05 55.95
C HIS A 490 3.09 -4.93 55.08
N GLY A 491 2.22 -3.97 54.70
CA GLY A 491 2.52 -2.52 54.55
C GLY A 491 1.40 -1.65 53.94
N ARG A 492 0.50 -1.09 54.77
CA ARG A 492 -0.54 -0.05 54.52
C ARG A 492 0.03 1.22 53.83
N ASN A 493 -0.62 2.15 53.12
CA ASN A 493 -1.99 2.62 52.73
C ASN A 493 -1.77 3.83 51.75
N PRO A 494 -2.77 4.53 51.18
CA PRO A 494 -4.09 4.14 50.69
C PRO A 494 -4.30 4.49 49.19
N SER A 495 -5.17 3.72 48.53
CA SER A 495 -5.66 3.92 47.17
C SER A 495 -6.81 4.93 47.11
N GLN A 496 -6.73 5.91 46.20
CA GLN A 496 -7.90 6.60 45.65
C GLN A 496 -8.38 5.82 44.43
N GLU A 497 -9.56 5.20 44.54
CA GLU A 497 -10.26 4.56 43.44
C GLU A 497 -10.80 5.63 42.49
N VAL A 498 -10.30 5.66 41.25
CA VAL A 498 -10.96 6.33 40.13
C VAL A 498 -11.91 5.31 39.51
N LYS A 499 -13.22 5.53 39.66
CA LYS A 499 -14.25 4.78 38.94
C LYS A 499 -14.11 5.07 37.44
N GLN A 500 -13.74 4.06 36.66
CA GLN A 500 -13.88 4.07 35.20
C GLN A 500 -15.37 4.16 34.85
N MET A 501 -15.76 5.23 34.15
CA MET A 501 -17.06 5.36 33.50
C MET A 501 -16.92 4.73 32.10
N GLU A 502 -17.59 3.60 31.87
CA GLU A 502 -17.65 2.96 30.55
C GLU A 502 -18.54 3.80 29.62
N ALA A 503 -17.98 4.29 28.51
CA ALA A 503 -18.76 4.73 27.36
C ALA A 503 -19.17 3.46 26.58
N VAL A 504 -20.42 3.05 26.73
CA VAL A 504 -20.95 1.84 26.09
C VAL A 504 -21.38 2.19 24.66
N LEU A 505 -20.55 1.81 23.69
CA LEU A 505 -21.04 1.42 22.37
C LEU A 505 -21.40 -0.06 22.47
N GLU A 506 -22.65 -0.40 22.14
CA GLU A 506 -23.10 -1.79 22.18
C GLU A 506 -22.31 -2.64 21.18
N LYS A 507 -21.70 -3.71 21.68
CA LYS A 507 -21.11 -4.77 20.87
C LYS A 507 -22.24 -5.43 20.07
N PRO A 508 -22.03 -5.85 18.81
CA PRO A 508 -23.04 -6.63 18.11
C PRO A 508 -23.29 -7.93 18.89
N GLU A 509 -24.37 -7.97 19.65
CA GLU A 509 -25.01 -9.21 20.09
C GLU A 509 -25.75 -9.77 18.88
N THR A 510 -25.55 -11.05 18.61
CA THR A 510 -26.37 -11.80 17.65
C THR A 510 -27.83 -11.52 18.00
N ALA A 511 -28.57 -10.88 17.09
CA ALA A 511 -29.81 -10.19 17.39
C ALA A 511 -30.89 -11.12 17.98
N GLN A 512 -31.01 -11.14 19.30
CA GLN A 512 -32.17 -11.66 20.02
C GLN A 512 -32.38 -10.88 21.31
N GLN A 513 -33.43 -10.04 21.33
CA GLN A 513 -34.47 -9.97 22.38
C GLN A 513 -35.17 -8.60 22.32
N ILE A 514 -36.27 -8.54 21.55
CA ILE A 514 -37.33 -7.57 21.81
C ILE A 514 -38.31 -8.28 22.75
N ASN A 515 -38.49 -7.73 23.95
CA ASN A 515 -39.46 -8.20 24.95
C ASN A 515 -40.89 -7.95 24.46
N GLU A 516 -41.68 -9.01 24.29
CA GLU A 516 -43.14 -8.94 24.25
C GLU A 516 -43.70 -9.10 25.67
N GLU A 517 -44.46 -8.11 26.15
CA GLU A 517 -45.29 -8.25 27.35
C GLU A 517 -46.60 -8.99 27.02
N PRO A 518 -47.05 -9.95 27.84
CA PRO A 518 -48.30 -10.66 27.60
C PRO A 518 -49.48 -10.03 28.36
N GLY A 519 -50.55 -9.68 27.64
CA GLY A 519 -51.89 -9.72 28.22
C GLY A 519 -52.90 -8.66 27.75
N SER A 520 -53.78 -9.01 26.80
CA SER A 520 -55.24 -9.12 27.04
C SER A 520 -56.00 -9.47 25.74
N PRO A 521 -57.14 -10.21 25.80
CA PRO A 521 -57.77 -10.84 24.64
C PRO A 521 -59.00 -10.08 24.12
N MET A 522 -59.22 -10.05 22.79
CA MET A 522 -60.48 -10.50 22.16
C MET A 522 -60.49 -10.30 20.63
N ALA A 523 -60.86 -11.40 19.97
CA ALA A 523 -61.31 -11.65 18.60
C ALA A 523 -61.79 -10.48 17.71
N LEU A 524 -61.47 -10.55 16.40
CA LEU A 524 -62.39 -11.03 15.35
C LEU A 524 -61.71 -11.17 13.96
N LYS A 525 -61.96 -12.33 13.35
CA LYS A 525 -61.85 -12.79 11.96
C LYS A 525 -61.35 -11.84 10.85
N GLY A 526 -60.38 -12.36 10.09
CA GLY A 526 -60.48 -12.51 8.62
C GLY A 526 -59.57 -11.59 7.80
N ASP A 527 -58.44 -12.11 7.33
CA ASP A 527 -58.12 -12.14 5.89
C ASP A 527 -56.98 -13.15 5.64
N GLU A 528 -57.17 -14.06 4.69
CA GLU A 528 -56.11 -14.94 4.17
C GLU A 528 -55.23 -14.13 3.22
N GLY A 529 -54.29 -13.36 3.80
CA GLY A 529 -53.16 -12.82 3.07
C GLY A 529 -51.95 -13.72 3.29
N GLU A 530 -51.41 -14.29 2.21
CA GLU A 530 -50.12 -15.00 2.20
C GLU A 530 -49.11 -14.21 3.05
N THR A 531 -48.64 -14.82 4.14
CA THR A 531 -47.50 -14.33 4.90
C THR A 531 -46.26 -14.48 4.01
N VAL A 532 -45.98 -13.45 3.21
CA VAL A 532 -44.69 -13.29 2.53
C VAL A 532 -43.64 -13.39 3.64
N SER A 533 -42.95 -14.54 3.69
CA SER A 533 -41.96 -14.86 4.72
C SER A 533 -41.06 -13.65 4.94
N ALA A 534 -40.84 -13.25 6.20
CA ALA A 534 -39.99 -12.11 6.59
C ALA A 534 -38.54 -12.20 6.06
N PHE A 535 -38.19 -13.33 5.43
CA PHE A 535 -36.91 -13.64 4.80
C PHE A 535 -36.91 -13.54 3.28
N SER A 536 -38.06 -13.32 2.63
CA SER A 536 -38.19 -13.32 1.16
C SER A 536 -37.37 -12.23 0.45
N ASN A 537 -37.12 -11.09 1.13
CA ASN A 537 -36.54 -9.90 0.49
C ASN A 537 -35.13 -9.54 0.97
N LYS A 538 -34.55 -10.30 1.90
CA LYS A 538 -33.22 -10.03 2.47
C LYS A 538 -32.15 -10.91 1.82
N ARG A 539 -30.93 -10.41 1.68
CA ARG A 539 -29.79 -11.17 1.14
C ARG A 539 -28.90 -11.75 2.23
N LEU A 540 -28.14 -12.79 1.93
CA LEU A 540 -27.12 -13.29 2.86
C LEU A 540 -25.96 -12.28 2.93
N CYS A 541 -25.55 -11.90 4.14
CA CYS A 541 -24.31 -11.14 4.33
C CYS A 541 -23.10 -12.06 4.08
N GLU A 542 -22.19 -11.64 3.21
CA GLU A 542 -20.94 -12.34 2.98
C GLU A 542 -20.05 -12.30 4.22
N ARG A 543 -19.41 -13.44 4.54
CA ARG A 543 -18.60 -13.57 5.77
C ARG A 543 -17.47 -12.54 5.85
N TRP A 544 -16.88 -12.18 4.71
CA TRP A 544 -15.83 -11.19 4.68
C TRP A 544 -16.35 -9.80 5.05
N LEU A 545 -17.57 -9.45 4.63
CA LEU A 545 -18.18 -8.17 4.95
C LEU A 545 -18.56 -8.12 6.43
N ASP A 546 -19.11 -9.21 6.97
CA ASP A 546 -19.37 -9.34 8.41
C ASP A 546 -18.10 -9.16 9.25
N ASN A 547 -16.99 -9.76 8.82
CA ASN A 547 -15.69 -9.51 9.46
C ASN A 547 -15.28 -8.04 9.36
N LEU A 548 -15.53 -7.34 8.25
CA LEU A 548 -15.25 -5.91 8.14
C LEU A 548 -16.13 -5.06 9.07
N PHE A 549 -17.37 -5.47 9.37
CA PHE A 549 -18.20 -4.83 10.40
C PHE A 549 -17.57 -4.95 11.79
N LEU A 550 -17.00 -6.12 12.14
CA LEU A 550 -16.27 -6.30 13.39
C LEU A 550 -15.01 -5.43 13.44
N VAL A 551 -14.26 -5.36 12.34
CA VAL A 551 -13.09 -4.48 12.21
C VAL A 551 -13.49 -3.02 12.38
N LEU A 552 -14.62 -2.59 11.77
CA LEU A 552 -15.13 -1.24 11.90
C LEU A 552 -15.57 -0.93 13.34
N TYR A 553 -16.28 -1.86 13.98
CA TYR A 553 -16.71 -1.74 15.36
C TYR A 553 -15.51 -1.51 16.30
N GLU A 554 -14.43 -2.28 16.15
CA GLU A 554 -13.22 -2.09 16.96
C GLU A 554 -12.57 -0.73 16.75
N ASP A 555 -12.46 -0.26 15.50
CA ASP A 555 -11.96 1.08 15.19
C ASP A 555 -12.84 2.18 15.84
N LEU A 556 -14.17 2.09 15.71
CA LEU A 556 -15.11 3.05 16.31
C LEU A 556 -15.10 3.02 17.84
N ARG A 557 -15.00 1.83 18.44
CA ARG A 557 -14.91 1.63 19.90
C ARG A 557 -13.66 2.31 20.44
N VAL A 558 -12.50 2.02 19.86
CA VAL A 558 -11.23 2.62 20.28
C VAL A 558 -11.25 4.13 20.08
N TYR A 559 -11.78 4.61 18.95
CA TYR A 559 -11.93 6.05 18.71
C TYR A 559 -12.80 6.70 19.78
N THR A 560 -13.95 6.14 20.10
CA THR A 560 -14.89 6.71 21.07
C THR A 560 -14.31 6.73 22.48
N ILE A 561 -13.64 5.65 22.91
CA ILE A 561 -12.92 5.60 24.19
C ILE A 561 -11.87 6.72 24.23
N TRP A 562 -11.06 6.86 23.19
CA TRP A 562 -10.05 7.92 23.11
C TRP A 562 -10.67 9.32 23.21
N ARG A 563 -11.78 9.59 22.50
CA ARG A 563 -12.49 10.88 22.56
C ARG A 563 -13.07 11.15 23.95
N ALA A 564 -13.65 10.13 24.59
CA ALA A 564 -14.18 10.23 25.95
C ALA A 564 -13.06 10.52 26.96
N GLU A 565 -11.92 9.83 26.85
CA GLU A 565 -10.74 10.08 27.69
C GLU A 565 -10.26 11.52 27.56
N ILE A 566 -10.05 12.02 26.33
CA ILE A 566 -9.63 13.42 26.12
C ILE A 566 -10.60 14.40 26.78
N SER A 567 -11.92 14.19 26.61
CA SER A 567 -12.95 15.06 27.20
C SER A 567 -12.92 15.05 28.74
N HIS A 568 -12.76 13.86 29.33
CA HIS A 568 -12.68 13.69 30.77
C HIS A 568 -11.47 14.41 31.37
N PHE A 569 -10.28 14.23 30.78
CA PHE A 569 -9.05 14.90 31.23
C PHE A 569 -9.15 16.42 31.07
N LYS A 570 -9.77 16.91 29.99
CA LYS A 570 -9.99 18.33 29.78
C LYS A 570 -10.89 18.95 30.85
N THR A 571 -11.96 18.25 31.24
CA THR A 571 -12.87 18.68 32.32
C THR A 571 -12.17 18.70 33.68
N GLN A 572 -11.26 17.77 33.94
CA GLN A 572 -10.47 17.72 35.17
C GLN A 572 -9.25 18.66 35.17
N HIS A 573 -9.04 19.45 34.12
CA HIS A 573 -7.85 20.28 33.92
C HIS A 573 -6.53 19.49 34.06
N MET A 574 -6.54 18.21 33.73
CA MET A 574 -5.36 17.34 33.76
C MET A 574 -4.74 17.22 32.36
N SER A 575 -3.42 17.04 32.29
CA SER A 575 -2.75 16.80 31.02
C SER A 575 -3.00 15.37 30.54
N TYR A 576 -3.62 15.20 29.38
CA TYR A 576 -3.74 13.90 28.73
C TYR A 576 -2.44 13.55 28.00
N ARG A 577 -1.77 12.46 28.43
CA ARG A 577 -0.49 12.01 27.88
C ARG A 577 -0.62 10.60 27.34
N LYS A 578 -0.06 10.38 26.16
CA LYS A 578 0.09 9.09 25.46
C LYS A 578 1.50 9.06 24.86
N THR A 579 2.01 7.87 24.54
CA THR A 579 3.30 7.74 23.87
C THR A 579 3.21 8.24 22.43
N GLY A 580 4.35 8.52 21.81
CA GLY A 580 4.38 8.94 20.41
C GLY A 580 3.78 7.88 19.47
N THR A 581 3.98 6.60 19.76
CA THR A 581 3.43 5.50 18.95
C THR A 581 1.92 5.34 19.11
N GLU A 582 1.38 5.57 20.32
CA GLU A 582 -0.07 5.63 20.52
C GLU A 582 -0.70 6.78 19.72
N TRP A 583 -0.10 7.97 19.75
CA TRP A 583 -0.57 9.10 18.94
C TRP A 583 -0.51 8.84 17.43
N GLU A 584 0.52 8.13 16.95
CA GLU A 584 0.61 7.68 15.55
C GLU A 584 -0.59 6.80 15.17
N ILE A 585 -0.87 5.77 15.98
CA ILE A 585 -1.98 4.82 15.74
C ILE A 585 -3.33 5.53 15.82
N LEU A 586 -3.53 6.41 16.80
CA LEU A 586 -4.77 7.17 16.97
C LEU A 586 -4.99 8.17 15.83
N GLY A 587 -3.91 8.78 15.32
CA GLY A 587 -3.97 9.63 14.13
C GLY A 587 -4.35 8.83 12.88
N GLU A 588 -3.74 7.65 12.67
CA GLU A 588 -4.11 6.75 11.57
C GLU A 588 -5.58 6.28 11.68
N LEU A 589 -6.04 5.95 12.90
CA LEU A 589 -7.41 5.57 13.19
C LEU A 589 -8.41 6.69 12.85
N ALA A 590 -8.18 7.89 13.38
CA ALA A 590 -9.01 9.07 13.09
C ALA A 590 -9.07 9.35 11.59
N ASN A 591 -7.93 9.23 10.91
CA ASN A 591 -7.86 9.42 9.46
C ASN A 591 -8.65 8.36 8.68
N ARG A 592 -8.61 7.08 9.08
CA ARG A 592 -9.44 6.00 8.48
C ARG A 592 -10.93 6.23 8.66
N LEU A 593 -11.33 6.81 9.80
CA LEU A 593 -12.71 7.15 10.15
C LEU A 593 -13.16 8.54 9.65
N HIS A 594 -12.35 9.20 8.81
CA HIS A 594 -12.65 10.51 8.20
C HIS A 594 -12.72 11.69 9.17
N HIS A 595 -12.11 11.59 10.36
CA HIS A 595 -11.97 12.67 11.33
C HIS A 595 -10.64 13.43 11.15
N LYS A 596 -10.60 14.33 10.15
CA LYS A 596 -9.36 14.97 9.67
C LYS A 596 -8.67 15.87 10.71
N GLU A 597 -9.44 16.68 11.44
CA GLU A 597 -8.88 17.61 12.44
C GLU A 597 -8.30 16.84 13.63
N GLU A 598 -9.00 15.82 14.09
CA GLU A 598 -8.54 14.92 15.14
C GLU A 598 -7.29 14.14 14.73
N ALA A 599 -7.25 13.66 13.48
CA ALA A 599 -6.07 13.01 12.94
C ALA A 599 -4.87 13.96 12.92
N LYS A 600 -5.07 15.20 12.48
CA LYS A 600 -4.05 16.24 12.42
C LYS A 600 -3.48 16.57 13.81
N ASP A 601 -4.33 16.78 14.82
CA ASP A 601 -3.90 16.99 16.21
C ASP A 601 -3.11 15.79 16.75
N ALA A 602 -3.60 14.57 16.52
CA ALA A 602 -2.91 13.35 16.94
C ALA A 602 -1.53 13.21 16.27
N PHE A 603 -1.41 13.46 14.97
CA PHE A 603 -0.12 13.42 14.28
C PHE A 603 0.84 14.52 14.76
N GLN A 604 0.35 15.71 15.08
CA GLN A 604 1.19 16.77 15.66
C GLN A 604 1.74 16.34 17.03
N ARG A 605 0.89 15.82 17.91
CA ARG A 605 1.31 15.30 19.22
C ARG A 605 2.25 14.10 19.12
N CYS A 606 2.06 13.25 18.10
CA CYS A 606 3.00 12.20 17.77
C CYS A 606 4.40 12.78 17.54
N LEU A 607 4.50 13.83 16.71
CA LEU A 607 5.76 14.47 16.34
C LEU A 607 6.40 15.32 17.45
N ASP A 608 5.60 15.81 18.39
CA ASP A 608 6.10 16.46 19.61
C ASP A 608 6.74 15.44 20.57
N ALA A 609 6.27 14.18 20.52
CA ALA A 609 6.76 13.10 21.37
C ALA A 609 7.90 12.28 20.74
N LYS A 610 7.83 11.99 19.43
CA LYS A 610 8.82 11.21 18.69
C LYS A 610 8.86 11.59 17.21
N PHE A 611 10.00 11.37 16.56
CA PHE A 611 10.02 11.40 15.11
C PHE A 611 9.19 10.24 14.52
N SER A 612 8.26 10.55 13.61
CA SER A 612 7.53 9.54 12.83
C SER A 612 7.38 9.98 11.38
N ALA A 613 8.04 9.26 10.46
CA ALA A 613 7.90 9.51 9.04
C ALA A 613 6.46 9.28 8.53
N LYS A 614 5.71 8.37 9.16
CA LYS A 614 4.30 8.10 8.80
C LYS A 614 3.36 9.25 9.20
N ALA A 615 3.49 9.75 10.42
CA ALA A 615 2.71 10.91 10.86
C ALA A 615 3.08 12.14 10.01
N LEU A 616 4.38 12.32 9.75
CA LEU A 616 4.89 13.48 9.03
C LEU A 616 4.49 13.51 7.55
N ILE A 617 4.45 12.36 6.85
CA ILE A 617 3.95 12.31 5.47
C ILE A 617 2.46 12.67 5.39
N LYS A 618 1.66 12.27 6.40
CA LYS A 618 0.23 12.62 6.48
C LYS A 618 0.02 14.09 6.78
N LEU A 619 0.83 14.68 7.66
CA LEU A 619 0.81 16.12 7.89
C LEU A 619 1.29 16.92 6.67
N LEU A 620 2.31 16.44 5.95
CA LEU A 620 2.75 17.06 4.69
C LEU A 620 1.58 17.13 3.69
N GLU A 621 0.86 16.02 3.51
CA GLU A 621 -0.35 15.95 2.68
C GLU A 621 -1.41 16.98 3.13
N MET A 622 -1.74 17.00 4.43
CA MET A 622 -2.74 17.91 4.98
C MET A 622 -2.34 19.39 4.81
N TYR A 623 -1.10 19.76 5.15
CA TYR A 623 -0.62 21.15 5.02
C TYR A 623 -0.51 21.60 3.56
N ALA A 624 -0.08 20.73 2.66
CA ALA A 624 0.00 21.04 1.23
C ALA A 624 -1.40 21.24 0.63
N ASN A 625 -2.38 20.44 1.06
CA ASN A 625 -3.78 20.62 0.66
C ASN A 625 -4.38 21.94 1.18
N GLU A 626 -3.96 22.39 2.36
CA GLU A 626 -4.35 23.69 2.93
C GLU A 626 -3.59 24.88 2.32
N GLY A 627 -2.54 24.63 1.55
CA GLY A 627 -1.67 25.68 0.99
C GLY A 627 -0.77 26.35 2.03
N ASP A 628 -0.56 25.75 3.21
CA ASP A 628 0.30 26.30 4.27
C ASP A 628 1.78 26.11 3.91
N LEU A 629 2.38 27.17 3.37
CA LEU A 629 3.76 27.16 2.89
C LEU A 629 4.76 26.77 3.99
N GLN A 630 4.69 27.40 5.17
CA GLN A 630 5.70 27.25 6.20
C GLN A 630 5.68 25.84 6.81
N ARG A 631 4.49 25.33 7.14
CA ARG A 631 4.35 23.99 7.74
C ARG A 631 4.67 22.88 6.74
N THR A 632 4.27 23.05 5.48
CA THR A 632 4.59 22.10 4.39
C THR A 632 6.11 22.00 4.21
N LEU A 633 6.82 23.13 4.13
CA LEU A 633 8.28 23.11 3.97
C LEU A 633 9.00 22.49 5.18
N ASN A 634 8.58 22.83 6.40
CA ASN A 634 9.16 22.22 7.61
C ASN A 634 8.98 20.69 7.63
N ALA A 635 7.79 20.19 7.21
CA ALA A 635 7.55 18.76 7.10
C ALA A 635 8.40 18.12 6.00
N ALA A 636 8.50 18.76 4.84
CA ALA A 636 9.30 18.30 3.71
C ALA A 636 10.80 18.22 4.05
N ILE A 637 11.35 19.20 4.78
CA ILE A 637 12.76 19.22 5.22
C ILE A 637 13.06 18.03 6.12
N ARG A 638 12.23 17.81 7.14
CA ARG A 638 12.38 16.68 8.08
C ARG A 638 12.25 15.32 7.36
N LEU A 639 11.25 15.18 6.49
CA LEU A 639 11.06 13.95 5.69
C LEU A 639 12.22 13.69 4.72
N THR A 640 12.67 14.71 4.01
CA THR A 640 13.80 14.61 3.07
C THR A 640 15.07 14.20 3.81
N THR A 641 15.32 14.80 4.97
CA THR A 641 16.47 14.44 5.81
C THR A 641 16.41 12.97 6.24
N TYR A 642 15.23 12.50 6.66
CA TYR A 642 14.99 11.10 7.00
C TYR A 642 15.15 10.16 5.80
N HIS A 643 14.63 10.53 4.64
CA HIS A 643 14.77 9.77 3.39
C HIS A 643 16.23 9.63 2.98
N HIS A 644 17.02 10.70 2.99
CA HIS A 644 18.45 10.63 2.69
C HIS A 644 19.26 9.87 3.76
N ARG A 645 18.85 9.89 5.03
CA ARG A 645 19.42 9.03 6.09
C ARG A 645 19.27 7.55 5.76
N TRP A 646 18.19 7.20 5.05
CA TRP A 646 17.86 5.85 4.61
C TRP A 646 18.02 5.67 3.10
N TYR A 647 18.95 6.42 2.50
CA TYR A 647 19.44 6.24 1.12
C TYR A 647 18.39 6.42 0.02
N MET A 648 17.26 7.07 0.33
CA MET A 648 16.31 7.54 -0.67
C MET A 648 16.80 8.88 -1.21
N ASP A 649 17.76 8.81 -2.13
CA ASP A 649 18.43 9.96 -2.73
C ASP A 649 17.67 10.57 -3.91
N ALA A 650 16.63 9.89 -4.40
CA ALA A 650 15.77 10.36 -5.48
C ALA A 650 14.92 11.56 -5.04
N ALA A 651 14.99 12.64 -5.80
CA ALA A 651 14.04 13.74 -5.70
C ALA A 651 12.66 13.30 -6.22
N TYR A 652 12.60 12.66 -7.39
CA TYR A 652 11.34 12.31 -8.05
C TYR A 652 11.33 10.83 -8.48
N PRO A 653 10.21 10.09 -8.38
CA PRO A 653 8.82 10.50 -8.14
C PRO A 653 8.30 10.23 -6.72
N SER A 654 8.88 10.90 -5.72
CA SER A 654 8.48 10.78 -4.31
C SER A 654 7.21 11.57 -3.98
N MET A 655 6.48 11.16 -2.93
CA MET A 655 5.36 11.94 -2.40
C MET A 655 5.77 13.32 -1.88
N ILE A 656 7.01 13.48 -1.43
CA ILE A 656 7.54 14.79 -1.02
C ILE A 656 7.57 15.74 -2.21
N ALA A 657 8.08 15.28 -3.36
CA ALA A 657 8.09 16.08 -4.57
C ALA A 657 6.68 16.45 -5.03
N HIS A 658 5.74 15.51 -5.02
CA HIS A 658 4.34 15.78 -5.38
C HIS A 658 3.74 16.95 -4.58
N TYR A 659 3.85 16.91 -3.25
CA TYR A 659 3.29 17.96 -2.40
C TYR A 659 4.06 19.29 -2.50
N LEU A 660 5.36 19.27 -2.74
CA LEU A 660 6.12 20.48 -3.05
C LEU A 660 5.69 21.12 -4.38
N TYR A 661 5.46 20.32 -5.42
CA TYR A 661 4.97 20.80 -6.71
C TYR A 661 3.54 21.31 -6.64
N LYS A 662 2.69 20.63 -5.86
CA LYS A 662 1.33 21.12 -5.56
C LYS A 662 1.35 22.49 -4.89
N LEU A 663 2.26 22.69 -3.94
CA LEU A 663 2.47 23.99 -3.30
C LEU A 663 3.00 25.04 -4.28
N GLY A 664 3.82 24.60 -5.25
CA GLY A 664 4.32 25.39 -6.37
C GLY A 664 3.23 25.95 -7.27
N LEU A 665 2.17 25.19 -7.53
CA LEU A 665 0.98 25.66 -8.25
C LEU A 665 0.26 26.82 -7.54
N ILE A 666 0.35 26.89 -6.21
CA ILE A 666 -0.33 27.91 -5.40
C ILE A 666 0.54 29.15 -5.22
N HIS A 667 1.83 28.95 -4.91
CA HIS A 667 2.73 30.02 -4.45
C HIS A 667 3.81 30.43 -5.46
N GLY A 668 4.07 29.63 -6.49
CA GLY A 668 5.24 29.74 -7.36
C GLY A 668 6.47 29.04 -6.78
N HIS A 669 7.33 28.47 -7.64
CA HIS A 669 8.53 27.76 -7.22
C HIS A 669 9.62 28.73 -6.73
N ALA A 670 9.71 29.94 -7.29
CA ALA A 670 10.67 30.93 -6.81
C ALA A 670 10.39 31.31 -5.35
N LYS A 671 9.12 31.47 -4.98
CA LYS A 671 8.73 31.75 -3.59
C LYS A 671 9.13 30.62 -2.65
N ILE A 672 8.91 29.36 -3.04
CA ILE A 672 9.37 28.19 -2.28
C ILE A 672 10.89 28.24 -2.07
N GLN A 673 11.65 28.53 -3.13
CA GLN A 673 13.11 28.61 -3.06
C GLN A 673 13.58 29.75 -2.15
N TYR A 674 12.96 30.94 -2.23
CA TYR A 674 13.29 32.07 -1.35
C TYR A 674 12.93 31.77 0.11
N THR A 675 11.82 31.09 0.37
CA THR A 675 11.47 30.67 1.73
C THR A 675 12.49 29.66 2.27
N LEU A 676 12.89 28.66 1.48
CA LEU A 676 13.95 27.71 1.87
C LEU A 676 15.29 28.42 2.18
N LEU A 677 15.65 29.44 1.39
CA LEU A 677 16.83 30.27 1.66
C LEU A 677 16.72 31.02 2.99
N SER A 678 15.53 31.55 3.31
CA SER A 678 15.29 32.29 4.55
C SER A 678 15.26 31.43 5.81
N MET A 679 15.08 30.11 5.67
CA MET A 679 15.03 29.15 6.78
C MET A 679 16.41 28.83 7.39
N ASN A 680 17.52 29.34 6.81
CA ASN A 680 18.89 29.16 7.32
C ASN A 680 19.27 27.68 7.58
N LEU A 681 18.93 26.80 6.65
CA LEU A 681 19.21 25.36 6.77
C LEU A 681 20.72 25.06 6.67
N PRO A 682 21.21 23.98 7.32
CA PRO A 682 22.56 23.49 7.09
C PRO A 682 22.81 23.24 5.60
N VAL A 683 24.01 23.53 5.10
CA VAL A 683 24.32 23.53 3.66
C VAL A 683 23.91 22.24 2.96
N GLY A 684 24.26 21.07 3.52
CA GLY A 684 23.89 19.78 2.91
C GLY A 684 22.39 19.50 2.89
N ILE A 685 21.63 20.01 3.87
CA ILE A 685 20.16 19.89 3.92
C ILE A 685 19.52 20.83 2.89
N PHE A 686 20.08 22.03 2.74
CA PHE A 686 19.65 22.96 1.72
C PHE A 686 19.88 22.41 0.31
N GLU A 687 21.05 21.79 0.04
CA GLU A 687 21.38 21.19 -1.26
C GLU A 687 20.40 20.06 -1.67
N ILE A 688 20.08 19.15 -0.75
CA ILE A 688 19.10 18.08 -1.06
C ILE A 688 17.69 18.65 -1.28
N MET A 689 17.29 19.68 -0.54
CA MET A 689 16.00 20.36 -0.76
C MET A 689 15.98 21.11 -2.11
N GLN A 690 17.09 21.71 -2.52
CA GLN A 690 17.24 22.29 -3.85
C GLN A 690 17.12 21.24 -4.96
N GLY A 691 17.42 19.96 -4.69
CA GLY A 691 17.24 18.85 -5.63
C GLY A 691 15.84 18.80 -6.23
N TYR A 692 14.80 18.96 -5.41
CA TYR A 692 13.40 18.97 -5.89
C TYR A 692 13.11 20.15 -6.82
N MET A 693 13.63 21.34 -6.50
CA MET A 693 13.45 22.55 -7.30
C MET A 693 14.24 22.48 -8.61
N LYS A 694 15.46 21.94 -8.56
CA LYS A 694 16.28 21.69 -9.76
C LYS A 694 15.61 20.69 -10.69
N TYR A 695 15.00 19.63 -10.14
CA TYR A 695 14.20 18.69 -10.91
C TYR A 695 13.03 19.43 -11.59
N ALA A 696 12.25 20.19 -10.83
CA ALA A 696 11.14 20.96 -11.37
C ALA A 696 11.55 21.89 -12.51
N ALA A 697 12.65 22.63 -12.36
CA ALA A 697 13.18 23.53 -13.39
C ALA A 697 13.69 22.77 -14.62
N THR A 698 14.33 21.61 -14.44
CA THR A 698 14.85 20.79 -15.54
C THR A 698 13.73 20.24 -16.43
N PHE A 699 12.60 19.89 -15.81
CA PHE A 699 11.47 19.23 -16.47
C PHE A 699 10.28 20.17 -16.77
N ASN A 700 10.44 21.48 -16.52
CA ASN A 700 9.41 22.51 -16.65
C ASN A 700 8.10 22.12 -15.96
N VAL A 701 8.19 21.74 -14.68
CA VAL A 701 7.00 21.49 -13.85
C VAL A 701 6.20 22.78 -13.74
N GLU A 702 4.87 22.70 -13.80
CA GLU A 702 4.00 23.87 -13.74
C GLU A 702 4.27 24.68 -12.46
N GLY A 703 4.34 26.01 -12.59
CA GLY A 703 4.76 26.90 -11.52
C GLY A 703 6.28 27.09 -11.39
N SER A 704 7.12 26.36 -12.15
CA SER A 704 8.58 26.57 -12.16
C SER A 704 9.04 27.83 -12.90
N GLU A 705 8.20 28.39 -13.75
CA GLU A 705 8.44 29.66 -14.45
C GLU A 705 8.23 30.91 -13.56
N PHE A 706 7.59 30.73 -12.39
CA PHE A 706 7.23 31.77 -11.43
C PHE A 706 7.81 31.50 -10.04
#